data_AF-A0A1Z4RAS3-F1
#
_entry.id   AF-A0A1Z4RAS3-F1
#
_cell.length_a   1.000
_cell.length_b   1.000
_cell.length_c   1.000
_cell.angle_alpha   90.00
_cell.angle_beta   90.00
_cell.angle_gamma   90.00
#
_symmetry.space_group_name_H-M   'P 1'
#
loop_
_entity.id
_entity.type
_entity.pdbx_description
1 polymer ?
#
loop_
_entity_poly.entity_id
_entity_poly.type
_entity_poly.pdbx_seq_one_letter_code
_entity_poly.pdbx_strand_id
1 'polypeptide(L)'
;MNQSINDWDDDLSPEPEEVYQDLIRALTRKEGFGLFFVQCSQTEAERVITRIKQEIPQRKIQVLRLAEAINNLYQRVAEFTQNKQVDILLITGLEYSLYKYEKRNFGEISEGQFSNLSSVPPILNHLNQQRERFRDDFNICFVFILRSFSISYLIHRAPDFFDWRSGVFELPITPEVFAEESSRLILEGDYEEYLKLTPEQKIGKILEFQELVAEDYQLEINRADLLFKLGNLLVAANEYQAAISSYDEAVKIKPDYYQAWYNRGLALRHLERFEDAVVSFDKALQIKPDFDSAFNNRGAVLSDNLQRYEDAISSYQEAVKIKPGLHEYWFNQGIALLNCGRYQEAIISFEQALKIKPEEHKTWFARGNALYALELHQEAIESYNKAIELTNAIASINHQEESNHHSIINALIQQYYFLYKLDSLISSFVGYEDYKITPSVAKLDLYWRSRLYFDYQAENNNTKDAIVDWLLGIDLKIFEKLNSQELEIAKQAMEYRYKILRQRYFKFSREKAYSNLISILTEFITSRKKIHALITSNHENQHVILDILETVVQEILQTDKYIQEHIHAIAQYTTNIELRNALLFATTEEYCLRPISNQPVIVHALINYLCRNQRENPTTQLKIRREIRKGIKTTSKKEKNILLANTKEFPEINPPEINIQEIIQSDIRQTATNTTFLQNIAKEEFEEYLAKNVGQDGVKWLQLYLQGKSQEEIAQQLNKPIKEIYQLREKVSYYALRLFATPGKSGIIDTWLKNTSQENNFQLNQKQWQKLYQELTPLQRKILELRQKSKSIEVIGQQLKIKPNQVMNEWTVIYLTAQVVKNEGK
;
A
#
# COMPACT_ATOMS: atom_id res chain seq x y z
N MET A 1 -33.88 13.53 45.69
CA MET A 1 -33.60 12.43 46.64
C MET A 1 -33.47 11.14 45.84
N ASN A 2 -32.22 10.76 45.59
CA ASN A 2 -31.74 9.39 45.43
C ASN A 2 -30.21 9.53 45.39
N GLN A 3 -29.64 9.81 46.56
CA GLN A 3 -28.22 9.59 46.81
C GLN A 3 -28.07 8.06 46.87
N SER A 4 -27.41 7.47 45.87
CA SER A 4 -26.89 6.13 45.99
C SER A 4 -25.76 6.17 47.01
N ILE A 5 -26.07 5.67 48.20
CA ILE A 5 -25.14 5.30 49.25
C ILE A 5 -24.16 4.29 48.65
N ASN A 6 -22.91 4.71 48.39
CA ASN A 6 -21.72 3.83 48.30
C ASN A 6 -20.35 4.56 48.23
N ASP A 7 -20.23 5.84 48.59
CA ASP A 7 -18.94 6.55 48.61
C ASP A 7 -18.30 6.58 50.02
N TRP A 8 -17.93 5.41 50.57
CA TRP A 8 -17.21 5.35 51.87
C TRP A 8 -15.83 4.67 51.78
N ASP A 9 -15.34 4.36 50.57
CA ASP A 9 -14.02 3.75 50.34
C ASP A 9 -13.18 4.51 49.28
N ASP A 10 -13.52 5.75 48.94
CA ASP A 10 -12.57 6.63 48.25
C ASP A 10 -11.64 7.22 49.30
N ASP A 11 -10.60 6.46 49.67
CA ASP A 11 -9.43 7.01 50.37
C ASP A 11 -8.96 8.22 49.54
N LEU A 12 -9.13 9.43 50.09
CA LEU A 12 -8.59 10.65 49.49
C LEU A 12 -7.12 10.40 49.18
N SER A 13 -6.71 10.63 47.92
CA SER A 13 -5.31 10.51 47.54
C SER A 13 -4.44 11.27 48.54
N PRO A 14 -3.42 10.63 49.13
CA PRO A 14 -2.64 11.24 50.18
C PRO A 14 -2.01 12.54 49.67
N GLU A 15 -2.03 13.57 50.52
CA GLU A 15 -1.48 14.89 50.17
C GLU A 15 -0.01 14.72 49.74
N PRO A 16 0.44 15.32 48.62
CA PRO A 16 1.79 15.11 48.10
C PRO A 16 2.89 15.36 49.15
N GLU A 17 2.67 16.34 50.02
CA GLU A 17 3.60 16.66 51.11
C GLU A 17 3.61 15.60 52.20
N GLU A 18 2.49 14.94 52.50
CA GLU A 18 2.44 13.84 53.48
C GLU A 18 3.28 12.65 52.99
N VAL A 19 3.09 12.25 51.73
CA VAL A 19 3.88 11.17 51.08
C VAL A 19 5.36 11.52 51.07
N TYR A 20 5.70 12.77 50.75
CA TYR A 20 7.08 13.25 50.80
C TYR A 20 7.68 13.17 52.21
N GLN A 21 6.94 13.60 53.23
CA GLN A 21 7.39 13.52 54.62
C GLN A 21 7.53 12.06 55.10
N ASP A 22 6.70 11.14 54.60
CA ASP A 22 6.88 9.70 54.83
C ASP A 22 8.18 9.16 54.21
N LEU A 23 8.51 9.59 52.99
CA LEU A 23 9.79 9.28 52.36
C LEU A 23 10.97 9.79 53.20
N ILE A 24 10.93 11.04 53.67
CA ILE A 24 11.99 11.61 54.51
C ILE A 24 12.15 10.85 55.83
N ARG A 25 11.03 10.49 56.49
CA ARG A 25 11.06 9.66 57.69
C ARG A 25 11.68 8.29 57.43
N ALA A 26 11.34 7.65 56.31
CA ALA A 26 11.90 6.35 55.92
C ALA A 26 13.42 6.44 55.66
N LEU A 27 13.86 7.44 54.89
CA LEU A 27 15.27 7.66 54.56
C LEU A 27 16.12 8.02 55.79
N THR A 28 15.56 8.75 56.74
CA THR A 28 16.25 9.13 57.98
C THR A 28 16.46 7.94 58.91
N ARG A 29 15.48 7.02 58.99
CA ARG A 29 15.54 5.84 59.87
C ARG A 29 16.33 4.68 59.28
N LYS A 30 16.48 4.63 57.95
CA LYS A 30 17.08 3.48 57.27
C LYS A 30 18.61 3.55 57.29
N GLU A 31 19.21 2.66 58.07
CA GLU A 31 20.65 2.40 58.04
C GLU A 31 20.97 1.23 57.11
N GLY A 32 22.05 1.38 56.33
CA GLY A 32 22.53 0.36 55.39
C GLY A 32 21.61 0.11 54.20
N PHE A 33 21.55 -1.16 53.75
CA PHE A 33 20.83 -1.55 52.54
C PHE A 33 19.32 -1.33 52.63
N GLY A 34 18.78 -0.54 51.69
CA GLY A 34 17.34 -0.31 51.49
C GLY A 34 17.01 -0.08 50.02
N LEU A 35 15.80 -0.43 49.61
CA LEU A 35 15.26 -0.15 48.27
C LEU A 35 14.00 0.69 48.43
N PHE A 36 14.04 1.91 47.90
CA PHE A 36 12.90 2.82 47.83
C PHE A 36 12.65 3.23 46.38
N PHE A 37 11.38 3.34 46.01
CA PHE A 37 10.93 3.73 44.69
C PHE A 37 10.02 4.94 44.84
N VAL A 38 10.42 6.05 44.22
CA VAL A 38 9.68 7.30 44.22
C VAL A 38 9.13 7.49 42.81
N GLN A 39 7.81 7.43 42.68
CA GLN A 39 7.13 7.71 41.43
C GLN A 39 6.82 9.20 41.38
N CYS A 40 7.39 9.91 40.40
CA CYS A 40 7.11 11.34 40.18
C CYS A 40 7.43 11.75 38.73
N SER A 41 7.00 12.96 38.35
CA SER A 41 7.34 13.55 37.04
C SER A 41 8.81 14.00 36.99
N GLN A 42 9.30 14.33 35.79
CA GLN A 42 10.69 14.71 35.60
C GLN A 42 11.05 16.01 36.33
N THR A 43 10.14 16.98 36.37
CA THR A 43 10.37 18.25 37.07
C THR A 43 10.34 18.05 38.58
N GLU A 44 9.42 17.20 39.05
CA GLU A 44 9.33 16.87 40.47
C GLU A 44 10.54 16.04 40.94
N ALA A 45 11.14 15.21 40.08
CA ALA A 45 12.35 14.47 40.41
C ALA A 45 13.51 15.38 40.88
N GLU A 46 13.76 16.50 40.18
CA GLU A 46 14.81 17.46 40.57
C GLU A 46 14.51 18.18 41.88
N ARG A 47 13.24 18.53 42.09
CA ARG A 47 12.76 19.15 43.34
C ARG A 47 12.94 18.20 44.51
N VAL A 48 12.50 16.94 44.37
CA VAL A 48 12.66 15.88 45.36
C VAL A 48 14.13 15.64 45.69
N ILE A 49 15.01 15.51 44.69
CA ILE A 49 16.46 15.35 44.89
C ILE A 49 17.04 16.51 45.69
N THR A 50 16.65 17.74 45.35
CA THR A 50 17.15 18.96 46.00
C THR A 50 16.67 19.03 47.44
N ARG A 51 15.38 18.80 47.69
CA ARG A 51 14.79 18.82 49.03
C ARG A 51 15.38 17.72 49.92
N ILE A 52 15.54 16.49 49.43
CA ILE A 52 16.15 15.38 50.20
C ILE A 52 17.57 15.75 50.68
N LYS A 53 18.37 16.38 49.81
CA LYS A 53 19.73 16.84 50.17
C LYS A 53 19.73 17.96 51.22
N GLN A 54 18.72 18.83 51.19
CA GLN A 54 18.59 19.95 52.12
C GLN A 54 18.06 19.51 53.49
N GLU A 55 17.11 18.57 53.52
CA GLU A 55 16.42 18.13 54.74
C GLU A 55 17.17 17.02 55.50
N ILE A 56 18.06 16.28 54.83
CA ILE A 56 18.88 15.23 55.45
C ILE A 56 20.39 15.48 55.22
N PRO A 57 20.94 16.66 55.60
CA PRO A 57 22.32 17.04 55.31
C PRO A 57 23.37 16.19 56.02
N GLN A 58 22.98 15.47 57.08
CA GLN A 58 23.83 14.58 57.86
C GLN A 58 24.18 13.27 57.13
N ARG A 59 23.45 12.90 56.06
CA ARG A 59 23.69 11.68 55.28
C ARG A 59 24.50 12.01 54.02
N LYS A 60 25.43 11.13 53.65
CA LYS A 60 26.22 11.26 52.42
C LYS A 60 25.39 10.84 51.21
N ILE A 61 24.63 11.79 50.67
CA ILE A 61 23.74 11.57 49.52
C ILE A 61 24.50 11.80 48.21
N GLN A 62 24.41 10.83 47.30
CA GLN A 62 24.92 10.95 45.93
C GLN A 62 23.79 10.73 44.91
N VAL A 63 23.96 11.25 43.70
CA VAL A 63 22.97 11.12 42.62
C VAL A 63 23.63 10.49 41.40
N LEU A 64 23.14 9.34 40.97
CA LEU A 64 23.52 8.67 39.74
C LEU A 64 22.46 8.96 38.68
N ARG A 65 22.83 9.75 37.66
CA ARG A 65 21.96 10.08 36.53
C ARG A 65 22.30 9.19 35.35
N LEU A 66 21.33 8.38 34.92
CA LEU A 66 21.41 7.62 33.69
C LEU A 66 20.82 8.47 32.57
N ALA A 67 21.62 8.75 31.54
CA ALA A 67 21.19 9.53 30.37
C ALA A 67 20.90 8.66 29.14
N GLU A 68 21.12 7.35 29.24
CA GLU A 68 21.05 6.39 28.16
C GLU A 68 20.60 5.01 28.68
N ALA A 69 20.20 4.15 27.76
CA ALA A 69 19.84 2.77 28.06
C ALA A 69 21.04 1.98 28.61
N ILE A 70 20.83 1.23 29.69
CA ILE A 70 21.83 0.36 30.29
C ILE A 70 21.29 -1.06 30.45
N ASN A 71 22.18 -2.05 30.42
CA ASN A 71 21.82 -3.46 30.66
C ASN A 71 22.29 -3.98 32.02
N ASN A 72 23.14 -3.23 32.73
CA ASN A 72 23.78 -3.66 33.97
C ASN A 72 23.88 -2.49 34.96
N LEU A 73 22.86 -2.34 35.83
CA LEU A 73 22.86 -1.31 36.86
C LEU A 73 23.93 -1.57 37.93
N TYR A 74 24.15 -2.83 38.31
CA TYR A 74 25.12 -3.20 39.35
C TYR A 74 26.51 -2.65 39.03
N GLN A 75 26.98 -2.87 37.81
CA GLN A 75 28.29 -2.39 37.37
C GLN A 75 28.37 -0.86 37.41
N ARG A 76 27.35 -0.16 36.90
CA ARG A 76 27.30 1.31 36.93
C ARG A 76 27.33 1.86 38.36
N VAL A 77 26.63 1.21 39.29
CA VAL A 77 26.66 1.57 40.73
C VAL A 77 28.03 1.29 41.33
N ALA A 78 28.62 0.12 41.07
CA ALA A 78 29.95 -0.24 41.57
C ALA A 78 31.02 0.77 41.13
N GLU A 79 31.06 1.10 39.84
CA GLU A 79 31.97 2.11 39.27
C GLU A 79 31.70 3.50 39.86
N PHE A 80 30.43 3.91 39.96
CA PHE A 80 30.08 5.24 40.45
C PHE A 80 30.42 5.46 41.92
N THR A 81 30.26 4.42 42.74
CA THR A 81 30.53 4.45 44.19
C THR A 81 31.99 4.16 44.54
N GLN A 82 32.81 3.79 43.55
CA GLN A 82 34.22 3.52 43.75
C GLN A 82 34.92 4.72 44.42
N ASN A 83 35.52 4.49 45.59
CA ASN A 83 36.19 5.50 46.43
C ASN A 83 35.28 6.61 46.99
N LYS A 84 33.95 6.43 46.97
CA LYS A 84 32.99 7.36 47.58
C LYS A 84 32.35 6.71 48.79
N GLN A 85 32.27 7.46 49.89
CA GLN A 85 31.40 7.06 51.00
C GLN A 85 30.00 7.58 50.71
N VAL A 86 29.07 6.65 50.51
CA VAL A 86 27.68 6.94 50.13
C VAL A 86 26.75 6.26 51.13
N ASP A 87 25.87 7.03 51.75
CA ASP A 87 24.83 6.51 52.64
C ASP A 87 23.52 6.28 51.87
N ILE A 88 23.20 7.20 50.95
CA ILE A 88 21.99 7.18 50.12
C ILE A 88 22.41 7.45 48.67
N LEU A 89 21.98 6.58 47.75
CA LEU A 89 22.18 6.76 46.31
C LEU A 89 20.82 6.98 45.63
N LEU A 90 20.61 8.20 45.16
CA LEU A 90 19.46 8.55 44.32
C LEU A 90 19.78 8.17 42.87
N ILE A 91 18.89 7.44 42.19
CA ILE A 91 19.07 6.97 40.82
C ILE A 91 17.92 7.49 39.95
N THR A 92 18.24 8.17 38.86
CA THR A 92 17.27 8.66 37.85
C THR A 92 17.60 8.09 36.47
N GLY A 93 16.61 8.00 35.58
CA GLY A 93 16.84 7.65 34.16
C GLY A 93 16.90 6.15 33.88
N LEU A 94 16.43 5.29 34.80
CA LEU A 94 16.36 3.85 34.54
C LEU A 94 15.40 3.54 33.37
N GLU A 95 14.38 4.39 33.20
CA GLU A 95 13.39 4.37 32.14
C GLU A 95 13.96 4.41 30.72
N TYR A 96 15.16 4.99 30.51
CA TYR A 96 15.84 4.95 29.20
C TYR A 96 16.11 3.51 28.73
N SER A 97 16.26 2.57 29.67
CA SER A 97 16.46 1.16 29.38
C SER A 97 15.16 0.42 29.04
N LEU A 98 14.01 1.09 29.21
CA LEU A 98 12.67 0.53 29.03
C LEU A 98 12.01 1.03 27.74
N TYR A 99 12.29 2.26 27.28
CA TYR A 99 11.60 2.86 26.12
C TYR A 99 11.59 2.00 24.85
N LYS A 100 12.70 1.36 24.52
CA LYS A 100 12.80 0.45 23.37
C LYS A 100 11.80 -0.72 23.43
N TYR A 101 11.39 -1.10 24.63
CA TYR A 101 10.52 -2.24 24.91
C TYR A 101 9.08 -1.82 25.19
N GLU A 102 8.80 -0.51 25.26
CA GLU A 102 7.45 0.03 25.39
C GLU A 102 6.68 -0.24 24.10
N LYS A 103 5.61 -1.02 24.20
CA LYS A 103 4.73 -1.37 23.07
C LYS A 103 3.30 -0.99 23.38
N ARG A 104 3.06 0.27 23.76
CA ARG A 104 1.70 0.79 23.83
C ARG A 104 1.12 0.86 22.43
N ASN A 105 -0.10 0.35 22.27
CA ASN A 105 -0.97 0.88 21.24
C ASN A 105 -1.31 2.29 21.70
N PHE A 106 -0.70 3.31 21.09
CA PHE A 106 -0.82 4.72 21.52
C PHE A 106 -2.26 5.30 21.41
N GLY A 107 -3.30 4.46 21.27
CA GLY A 107 -4.71 4.81 21.18
C GLY A 107 -5.67 4.06 22.13
N GLU A 108 -5.18 3.18 23.02
CA GLU A 108 -6.00 2.53 24.06
C GLU A 108 -5.31 2.65 25.44
N ILE A 109 -5.95 3.33 26.39
CA ILE A 109 -5.60 3.19 27.82
C ILE A 109 -6.28 1.92 28.31
N SER A 110 -5.75 0.76 27.94
CA SER A 110 -6.15 -0.50 28.57
C SER A 110 -5.14 -0.86 29.64
N GLU A 111 -5.58 -0.84 30.89
CA GLU A 111 -4.89 -1.53 31.99
C GLU A 111 -4.71 -3.00 31.59
N GLY A 112 -3.48 -3.36 31.25
CA GLY A 112 -3.09 -4.76 31.03
C GLY A 112 -2.79 -5.13 29.58
N GLN A 113 -1.56 -4.86 29.14
CA GLN A 113 -0.93 -5.63 28.06
C GLN A 113 0.56 -5.90 28.33
N PHE A 114 0.86 -6.70 29.37
CA PHE A 114 2.21 -7.25 29.58
C PHE A 114 2.40 -8.64 28.95
N SER A 115 1.71 -8.96 27.85
CA SER A 115 1.48 -10.34 27.42
C SER A 115 2.37 -10.89 26.29
N ASN A 116 3.28 -10.11 25.69
CA ASN A 116 4.14 -10.62 24.61
C ASN A 116 5.56 -11.00 25.06
N LEU A 117 5.94 -12.27 24.83
CA LEU A 117 7.13 -12.97 25.36
C LEU A 117 8.45 -12.73 24.58
N SER A 118 8.47 -11.88 23.55
CA SER A 118 9.63 -11.75 22.64
C SER A 118 10.56 -10.55 22.87
N SER A 119 10.41 -9.75 23.93
CA SER A 119 11.34 -8.64 24.22
C SER A 119 11.33 -8.16 25.68
N VAL A 120 11.89 -8.94 26.60
CA VAL A 120 12.09 -8.49 28.00
C VAL A 120 13.31 -7.57 28.07
N PRO A 121 13.22 -6.37 28.66
CA PRO A 121 14.39 -5.51 28.87
C PRO A 121 15.49 -6.26 29.64
N PRO A 122 16.72 -6.41 29.10
CA PRO A 122 17.80 -7.13 29.75
C PRO A 122 18.09 -6.65 31.17
N ILE A 123 17.92 -5.34 31.39
CA ILE A 123 18.10 -4.68 32.69
C ILE A 123 17.21 -5.30 33.78
N LEU A 124 15.96 -5.67 33.49
CA LEU A 124 15.03 -6.19 34.50
C LEU A 124 15.42 -7.58 34.98
N ASN A 125 15.82 -8.46 34.05
CA ASN A 125 16.35 -9.78 34.40
C ASN A 125 17.65 -9.66 35.20
N HIS A 126 18.52 -8.74 34.79
CA HIS A 126 19.76 -8.47 35.50
C HIS A 126 19.51 -7.96 36.93
N LEU A 127 18.52 -7.06 37.13
CA LEU A 127 18.15 -6.58 38.46
C LEU A 127 17.71 -7.71 39.39
N ASN A 128 16.83 -8.61 38.93
CA ASN A 128 16.42 -9.78 39.72
C ASN A 128 17.62 -10.64 40.15
N GLN A 129 18.53 -10.93 39.22
CA GLN A 129 19.69 -11.79 39.48
C GLN A 129 20.71 -11.17 40.44
N GLN A 130 20.77 -9.84 40.53
CA GLN A 130 21.78 -9.14 41.33
C GLN A 130 21.26 -8.60 42.67
N ARG A 131 19.98 -8.77 43.01
CA ARG A 131 19.38 -8.20 44.24
C ARG A 131 20.18 -8.51 45.50
N GLU A 132 20.55 -9.78 45.70
CA GLU A 132 21.31 -10.20 46.90
C GLU A 132 22.71 -9.58 46.91
N ARG A 133 23.34 -9.48 45.73
CA ARG A 133 24.61 -8.78 45.59
C ARG A 133 24.49 -7.29 45.87
N PHE A 134 23.40 -6.65 45.47
CA PHE A 134 23.14 -5.26 45.85
C PHE A 134 23.09 -5.08 47.38
N ARG A 135 22.48 -6.03 48.11
CA ARG A 135 22.44 -6.03 49.57
C ARG A 135 23.81 -6.27 50.21
N ASP A 136 24.51 -7.27 49.71
CA ASP A 136 25.72 -7.79 50.36
C ASP A 136 26.96 -6.94 50.01
N ASP A 137 27.03 -6.45 48.77
CA ASP A 137 28.17 -5.68 48.25
C ASP A 137 28.03 -4.17 48.55
N PHE A 138 26.80 -3.65 48.76
CA PHE A 138 26.55 -2.24 49.05
C PHE A 138 25.76 -2.03 50.35
N ASN A 139 26.42 -1.45 51.35
CA ASN A 139 25.75 -0.96 52.55
C ASN A 139 25.11 0.44 52.33
N ILE A 140 24.31 0.58 51.27
CA ILE A 140 23.76 1.84 50.76
C ILE A 140 22.23 1.75 50.67
N CYS A 141 21.54 2.84 51.02
CA CYS A 141 20.11 2.99 50.75
C CYS A 141 19.89 3.50 49.33
N PHE A 142 19.25 2.71 48.47
CA PHE A 142 18.95 3.06 47.08
C PHE A 142 17.57 3.69 46.97
N VAL A 143 17.48 4.83 46.28
CA VAL A 143 16.23 5.50 45.97
C VAL A 143 16.12 5.64 44.46
N PHE A 144 15.23 4.89 43.86
CA PHE A 144 14.92 4.95 42.44
C PHE A 144 13.83 5.98 42.22
N ILE A 145 14.15 7.05 41.51
CA ILE A 145 13.17 8.07 41.12
C ILE A 145 12.76 7.76 39.68
N LEU A 146 11.51 7.37 39.51
CA LEU A 146 11.01 6.72 38.30
C LEU A 146 9.69 7.34 37.84
N ARG A 147 9.43 7.22 36.54
CA ARG A 147 8.12 7.52 35.95
C ARG A 147 7.12 6.38 36.21
N SER A 148 5.83 6.71 36.14
CA SER A 148 4.72 5.80 36.43
C SER A 148 4.82 4.47 35.68
N PHE A 149 5.07 4.52 34.37
CA PHE A 149 5.13 3.32 33.52
C PHE A 149 6.29 2.39 33.89
N SER A 150 7.41 2.94 34.39
CA SER A 150 8.60 2.17 34.78
C SER A 150 8.32 1.28 35.98
N ILE A 151 7.51 1.75 36.93
CA ILE A 151 7.06 0.98 38.10
C ILE A 151 6.27 -0.24 37.64
N SER A 152 5.40 -0.10 36.65
CA SER A 152 4.65 -1.23 36.11
C SER A 152 5.56 -2.31 35.51
N TYR A 153 6.65 -1.93 34.82
CA TYR A 153 7.66 -2.90 34.35
C TYR A 153 8.35 -3.63 35.50
N LEU A 154 8.72 -2.91 36.56
CA LEU A 154 9.35 -3.51 37.74
C LEU A 154 8.43 -4.50 38.44
N ILE A 155 7.17 -4.12 38.67
CA ILE A 155 6.14 -4.98 39.29
C ILE A 155 5.99 -6.29 38.50
N HIS A 156 5.84 -6.20 37.18
CA HIS A 156 5.48 -7.36 36.37
C HIS A 156 6.68 -8.23 35.97
N ARG A 157 7.89 -7.67 35.92
CA ARG A 157 9.05 -8.34 35.31
C ARG A 157 10.33 -8.32 36.17
N ALA A 158 10.36 -7.54 37.24
CA ALA A 158 11.43 -7.56 38.23
C ALA A 158 10.92 -7.77 39.68
N PRO A 159 10.02 -8.76 39.95
CA PRO A 159 9.38 -8.89 41.25
C PRO A 159 10.31 -9.33 42.39
N ASP A 160 11.47 -9.94 42.07
CA ASP A 160 12.46 -10.25 43.10
C ASP A 160 13.16 -8.97 43.57
N PHE A 161 13.48 -8.07 42.63
CA PHE A 161 14.10 -6.79 42.93
C PHE A 161 13.09 -5.77 43.51
N PHE A 162 11.87 -5.74 42.98
CA PHE A 162 10.74 -4.92 43.42
C PHE A 162 9.77 -5.78 44.24
N ASP A 163 10.13 -6.07 45.49
CA ASP A 163 9.35 -6.91 46.41
C ASP A 163 8.62 -6.08 47.48
N TRP A 164 7.79 -6.75 48.30
CA TRP A 164 7.04 -6.13 49.40
C TRP A 164 7.91 -5.45 50.48
N ARG A 165 9.23 -5.67 50.48
CA ARG A 165 10.16 -4.98 51.40
C ARG A 165 10.63 -3.64 50.85
N SER A 166 10.32 -3.36 49.59
CA SER A 166 10.60 -2.10 48.93
C SER A 166 9.55 -1.07 49.33
N GLY A 167 9.98 0.13 49.72
CA GLY A 167 9.03 1.22 49.96
C GLY A 167 8.70 1.93 48.66
N VAL A 168 7.41 2.11 48.36
CA VAL A 168 6.92 2.83 47.19
C VAL A 168 6.26 4.12 47.66
N PHE A 169 6.65 5.24 47.06
CA PHE A 169 6.15 6.57 47.37
C PHE A 169 5.67 7.20 46.07
N GLU A 170 4.37 7.36 45.92
CA GLU A 170 3.74 7.96 44.74
C GLU A 170 3.50 9.43 45.03
N LEU A 171 4.29 10.30 44.41
CA LEU A 171 4.14 11.75 44.54
C LEU A 171 3.22 12.23 43.41
N PRO A 172 1.97 12.63 43.72
CA PRO A 172 1.05 13.13 42.71
C PRO A 172 1.55 14.45 42.13
N ILE A 173 1.18 14.73 40.88
CA ILE A 173 1.54 15.98 40.21
C ILE A 173 0.72 17.12 40.86
N THR A 174 1.40 18.10 41.44
CA THR A 174 0.71 19.28 42.00
C THR A 174 0.28 20.22 40.88
N PRO A 175 -0.75 21.07 41.08
CA PRO A 175 -1.17 22.05 40.06
C PRO A 175 -0.04 22.99 39.59
N GLU A 176 0.90 23.30 40.49
CA GLU A 176 2.06 24.15 40.21
C GLU A 176 3.06 23.46 39.28
N VAL A 177 3.38 22.18 39.57
CA VAL A 177 4.26 21.35 38.72
C VAL A 177 3.60 21.12 37.37
N PHE A 178 2.31 20.80 37.37
CA PHE A 178 1.52 20.61 36.17
C PHE A 178 1.61 21.83 35.25
N ALA A 179 1.41 23.04 35.78
CA ALA A 179 1.47 24.28 35.01
C ALA A 179 2.86 24.55 34.42
N GLU A 180 3.92 24.28 35.17
CA GLU A 180 5.30 24.41 34.71
C GLU A 180 5.62 23.40 33.58
N GLU A 181 5.28 22.14 33.78
CA GLU A 181 5.57 21.06 32.82
C GLU A 181 4.77 21.19 31.53
N SER A 182 3.48 21.52 31.64
CA SER A 182 2.65 21.76 30.47
C SER A 182 3.16 22.95 29.65
N SER A 183 3.51 24.06 30.31
CA SER A 183 4.12 25.22 29.62
C SER A 183 5.44 24.85 28.94
N ARG A 184 6.30 24.11 29.62
CA ARG A 184 7.58 23.63 29.08
C ARG A 184 7.36 22.80 27.82
N LEU A 185 6.53 21.77 27.86
CA LEU A 185 6.30 20.87 26.72
C LEU A 185 5.64 21.55 25.51
N ILE A 186 4.74 22.50 25.76
CA ILE A 186 4.08 23.26 24.69
C ILE A 186 5.09 24.16 23.97
N LEU A 187 6.07 24.70 24.69
CA LEU A 187 7.12 25.60 24.16
C LEU A 187 8.33 24.85 23.57
N GLU A 188 8.72 23.71 24.14
CA GLU A 188 9.93 22.94 23.81
C GLU A 188 9.89 22.15 22.50
N GLY A 189 8.74 22.09 21.83
CA GLY A 189 8.59 21.16 20.72
C GLY A 189 7.72 21.69 19.59
N ASP A 190 8.32 21.81 18.42
CA ASP A 190 7.59 21.86 17.16
C ASP A 190 7.74 20.55 16.36
N TYR A 191 7.02 20.45 15.26
CA TYR A 191 7.01 19.26 14.43
C TYR A 191 8.39 18.93 13.85
N GLU A 192 9.19 19.94 13.50
CA GLU A 192 10.53 19.77 12.93
C GLU A 192 11.54 19.26 13.97
N GLU A 193 11.41 19.71 15.21
CA GLU A 193 12.18 19.17 16.32
C GLU A 193 11.81 17.73 16.63
N TYR A 194 10.52 17.38 16.58
CA TYR A 194 10.07 16.01 16.79
C TYR A 194 10.61 15.04 15.72
N LEU A 195 10.73 15.48 14.46
CA LEU A 195 11.30 14.65 13.40
C LEU A 195 12.76 14.25 13.67
N LYS A 196 13.53 15.09 14.36
CA LYS A 196 14.96 14.86 14.69
C LYS A 196 15.18 13.88 15.83
N LEU A 197 14.14 13.56 16.61
CA LEU A 197 14.24 12.66 17.76
C LEU A 197 14.43 11.20 17.33
N THR A 198 15.21 10.44 18.10
CA THR A 198 15.27 8.98 17.94
C THR A 198 13.93 8.34 18.31
N PRO A 199 13.63 7.10 17.85
CA PRO A 199 12.41 6.40 18.23
C PRO A 199 12.20 6.33 19.75
N GLU A 200 13.25 6.07 20.53
CA GLU A 200 13.18 5.99 21.99
C GLU A 200 12.91 7.35 22.63
N GLN A 201 13.50 8.43 22.10
CA GLN A 201 13.23 9.80 22.56
C GLN A 201 11.78 10.21 22.26
N LYS A 202 11.24 9.82 21.10
CA LYS A 202 9.83 10.04 20.74
C LYS A 202 8.91 9.34 21.74
N ILE A 203 9.17 8.06 22.04
CA ILE A 203 8.42 7.30 23.06
C ILE A 203 8.47 8.00 24.41
N GLY A 204 9.67 8.41 24.85
CA GLY A 204 9.84 9.13 26.11
C GLY A 204 8.97 10.39 26.19
N LYS A 205 9.03 11.25 25.16
CA LYS A 205 8.19 12.46 25.10
C LYS A 205 6.70 12.13 25.00
N ILE A 206 6.29 11.12 24.23
CA ILE A 206 4.87 10.72 24.10
C ILE A 206 4.30 10.34 25.48
N LEU A 207 5.04 9.54 26.26
CA LEU A 207 4.64 9.14 27.60
C LEU A 207 4.50 10.34 28.53
N GLU A 208 5.39 11.33 28.42
CA GLU A 208 5.35 12.57 29.21
C GLU A 208 4.09 13.40 28.91
N PHE A 209 3.75 13.57 27.63
CA PHE A 209 2.49 14.19 27.23
C PHE A 209 1.27 13.39 27.74
N GLN A 210 1.30 12.05 27.67
CA GLN A 210 0.21 11.20 28.13
C GLN A 210 -0.02 11.28 29.65
N GLU A 211 1.06 11.31 30.44
CA GLU A 211 1.01 11.48 31.89
C GLU A 211 0.32 12.80 32.24
N LEU A 212 0.74 13.92 31.64
CA LEU A 212 0.10 15.21 31.89
C LEU A 212 -1.36 15.25 31.41
N VAL A 213 -1.68 14.66 30.25
CA VAL A 213 -3.05 14.63 29.69
C VAL A 213 -4.02 13.81 30.55
N ALA A 214 -3.52 12.89 31.37
CA ALA A 214 -4.33 12.08 32.28
C ALA A 214 -4.73 12.82 33.58
N GLU A 215 -4.02 13.89 33.95
CA GLU A 215 -4.28 14.63 35.21
C GLU A 215 -5.57 15.45 35.18
N ASP A 216 -6.30 15.49 36.30
CA ASP A 216 -7.61 16.17 36.40
C ASP A 216 -7.52 17.70 36.57
N TYR A 217 -6.34 18.26 36.87
CA TYR A 217 -6.12 19.70 37.14
C TYR A 217 -6.19 20.62 35.91
N GLN A 218 -6.61 20.10 34.76
CA GLN A 218 -6.45 20.75 33.48
C GLN A 218 -7.45 21.89 33.27
N LEU A 219 -6.92 23.10 33.01
CA LEU A 219 -7.69 24.10 32.28
C LEU A 219 -7.91 23.57 30.85
N GLU A 220 -9.16 23.56 30.40
CA GLU A 220 -9.58 23.06 29.07
C GLU A 220 -8.66 23.57 27.94
N ILE A 221 -8.22 24.84 28.01
CA ILE A 221 -7.39 25.44 26.97
C ILE A 221 -5.97 24.85 26.89
N ASN A 222 -5.32 24.54 28.02
CA ASN A 222 -3.99 23.95 28.04
C ASN A 222 -4.03 22.47 27.63
N ARG A 223 -5.13 21.77 27.96
CA ARG A 223 -5.37 20.39 27.55
C ARG A 223 -5.43 20.27 26.03
N ALA A 224 -6.15 21.17 25.37
CA ALA A 224 -6.26 21.17 23.91
C ALA A 224 -4.88 21.34 23.22
N ASP A 225 -4.05 22.25 23.74
CA ASP A 225 -2.71 22.49 23.20
C ASP A 225 -1.76 21.29 23.45
N LEU A 226 -1.81 20.67 24.63
CA LEU A 226 -1.07 19.44 24.93
C LEU A 226 -1.46 18.29 24.00
N LEU A 227 -2.76 18.06 23.81
CA LEU A 227 -3.28 17.03 22.90
C LEU A 227 -2.89 17.30 21.44
N PHE A 228 -2.90 18.56 21.01
CA PHE A 228 -2.43 18.94 19.68
C PHE A 228 -0.93 18.66 19.50
N LYS A 229 -0.09 19.04 20.46
CA LYS A 229 1.35 18.76 20.43
C LYS A 229 1.66 17.26 20.47
N LEU A 230 0.93 16.51 21.30
CA LEU A 230 0.97 15.04 21.34
C LEU A 230 0.60 14.45 19.96
N GLY A 231 -0.46 14.95 19.33
CA GLY A 231 -0.84 14.55 17.98
C GLY A 231 0.29 14.77 16.96
N ASN A 232 0.97 15.92 17.01
CA ASN A 232 2.09 16.21 16.11
C ASN A 232 3.27 15.26 16.34
N LEU A 233 3.59 14.98 17.60
CA LEU A 233 4.64 14.05 17.98
C LEU A 233 4.32 12.61 17.54
N LEU A 234 3.06 12.19 17.65
CA LEU A 234 2.57 10.89 17.18
C LEU A 234 2.65 10.78 15.65
N VAL A 235 2.34 11.85 14.90
CA VAL A 235 2.58 11.90 13.44
C VAL A 235 4.07 11.73 13.14
N ALA A 236 4.95 12.43 13.86
CA ALA A 236 6.41 12.29 13.69
C ALA A 236 6.93 10.88 14.06
N ALA A 237 6.18 10.13 14.87
CA ALA A 237 6.43 8.72 15.19
C ALA A 237 5.76 7.73 14.21
N ASN A 238 5.05 8.22 13.19
CA ASN A 238 4.21 7.44 12.26
C ASN A 238 3.01 6.73 12.91
N GLU A 239 2.60 7.16 14.10
CA GLU A 239 1.45 6.63 14.85
C GLU A 239 0.17 7.41 14.49
N TYR A 240 -0.21 7.37 13.20
CA TYR A 240 -1.27 8.23 12.65
C TYR A 240 -2.64 8.02 13.31
N GLN A 241 -3.00 6.79 13.69
CA GLN A 241 -4.30 6.51 14.31
C GLN A 241 -4.40 7.11 15.72
N ALA A 242 -3.32 7.04 16.50
CA ALA A 242 -3.21 7.67 17.81
C ALA A 242 -3.19 9.20 17.70
N ALA A 243 -2.50 9.72 16.68
CA ALA A 243 -2.49 11.16 16.39
C ALA A 243 -3.91 11.68 16.11
N ILE A 244 -4.69 10.96 15.30
CA ILE A 244 -6.09 11.31 15.01
C ILE A 244 -6.92 11.36 16.30
N SER A 245 -6.79 10.36 17.19
CA SER A 245 -7.49 10.38 18.48
C SER A 245 -7.10 11.60 19.32
N SER A 246 -5.82 11.98 19.34
CA SER A 246 -5.34 13.15 20.06
C SER A 246 -5.91 14.46 19.47
N TYR A 247 -5.94 14.57 18.14
CA TYR A 247 -6.56 15.72 17.48
C TYR A 247 -8.09 15.75 17.69
N ASP A 248 -8.77 14.61 17.68
CA ASP A 248 -10.21 14.49 17.95
C ASP A 248 -10.56 15.02 19.35
N GLU A 249 -9.78 14.67 20.37
CA GLU A 249 -9.95 15.22 21.71
C GLU A 249 -9.61 16.72 21.77
N ALA A 250 -8.53 17.15 21.10
CA ALA A 250 -8.16 18.57 21.06
C ALA A 250 -9.27 19.45 20.46
N VAL A 251 -9.90 19.01 19.36
CA VAL A 251 -10.99 19.76 18.70
C VAL A 251 -12.34 19.63 19.40
N LYS A 252 -12.56 18.61 20.24
CA LYS A 252 -13.73 18.57 21.13
C LYS A 252 -13.67 19.69 22.17
N ILE A 253 -12.48 19.94 22.71
CA ILE A 253 -12.24 20.97 23.72
C ILE A 253 -12.16 22.36 23.08
N LYS A 254 -11.47 22.46 21.94
CA LYS A 254 -11.31 23.70 21.17
C LYS A 254 -11.76 23.52 19.72
N PRO A 255 -13.08 23.65 19.44
CA PRO A 255 -13.64 23.41 18.11
C PRO A 255 -13.09 24.31 17.00
N ASP A 256 -12.61 25.51 17.35
CA ASP A 256 -11.99 26.47 16.44
C ASP A 256 -10.46 26.28 16.29
N TYR A 257 -9.91 25.13 16.69
CA TYR A 257 -8.49 24.83 16.53
C TYR A 257 -8.16 24.38 15.09
N TYR A 258 -8.08 25.35 14.17
CA TYR A 258 -7.89 25.06 12.74
C TYR A 258 -6.62 24.23 12.44
N GLN A 259 -5.52 24.41 13.18
CA GLN A 259 -4.31 23.60 13.00
C GLN A 259 -4.55 22.13 13.36
N ALA A 260 -5.32 21.83 14.41
CA ALA A 260 -5.66 20.46 14.78
C ALA A 260 -6.53 19.79 13.71
N TRP A 261 -7.53 20.50 13.18
CA TRP A 261 -8.31 20.01 12.03
C TRP A 261 -7.45 19.76 10.79
N TYR A 262 -6.53 20.66 10.48
CA TYR A 262 -5.62 20.50 9.33
C TYR A 262 -4.67 19.31 9.51
N ASN A 263 -4.00 19.19 10.66
CA ASN A 263 -3.08 18.08 10.92
C ASN A 263 -3.80 16.73 11.04
N ARG A 264 -5.03 16.72 11.55
CA ARG A 264 -5.93 15.56 11.48
C ARG A 264 -6.19 15.15 10.03
N GLY A 265 -6.46 16.11 9.14
CA GLY A 265 -6.63 15.87 7.71
C GLY A 265 -5.38 15.24 7.07
N LEU A 266 -4.19 15.72 7.42
CA LEU A 266 -2.92 15.14 6.97
C LEU A 266 -2.75 13.69 7.48
N ALA A 267 -2.99 13.45 8.77
CA ALA A 267 -2.89 12.10 9.35
C ALA A 267 -3.91 11.12 8.72
N LEU A 268 -5.13 11.57 8.45
CA LEU A 268 -6.16 10.79 7.75
C LEU A 268 -5.75 10.46 6.30
N ARG A 269 -5.11 11.40 5.61
CA ARG A 269 -4.55 11.16 4.27
C ARG A 269 -3.49 10.06 4.30
N HIS A 270 -2.61 10.05 5.31
CA HIS A 270 -1.61 8.99 5.48
C HIS A 270 -2.24 7.61 5.75
N LEU A 271 -3.42 7.55 6.38
CA LEU A 271 -4.19 6.32 6.57
C LEU A 271 -5.16 6.01 5.42
N GLU A 272 -5.05 6.71 4.29
CA GLU A 272 -5.91 6.55 3.11
C GLU A 272 -7.42 6.79 3.37
N ARG A 273 -7.75 7.50 4.46
CA ARG A 273 -9.12 7.92 4.80
C ARG A 273 -9.44 9.27 4.16
N PHE A 274 -9.47 9.28 2.83
CA PHE A 274 -9.47 10.50 2.02
C PHE A 274 -10.70 11.39 2.20
N GLU A 275 -11.90 10.82 2.27
CA GLU A 275 -13.13 11.59 2.51
C GLU A 275 -13.11 12.28 3.89
N ASP A 276 -12.67 11.58 4.93
CA ASP A 276 -12.52 12.14 6.27
C ASP A 276 -11.44 13.23 6.32
N ALA A 277 -10.38 13.09 5.51
CA ALA A 277 -9.35 14.11 5.34
C ALA A 277 -9.92 15.37 4.71
N VAL A 278 -10.74 15.26 3.66
CA VAL A 278 -11.43 16.41 3.04
C VAL A 278 -12.34 17.09 4.05
N VAL A 279 -13.12 16.36 4.84
CA VAL A 279 -13.97 16.94 5.90
C VAL A 279 -13.14 17.70 6.93
N SER A 280 -11.98 17.15 7.32
CA SER A 280 -11.05 17.81 8.24
C SER A 280 -10.48 19.11 7.66
N PHE A 281 -10.08 19.12 6.39
CA PHE A 281 -9.63 20.33 5.71
C PHE A 281 -10.75 21.36 5.54
N ASP A 282 -11.97 20.92 5.20
CA ASP A 282 -13.15 21.80 5.13
C ASP A 282 -13.42 22.49 6.48
N LYS A 283 -13.26 21.76 7.59
CA LYS A 283 -13.37 22.34 8.94
C LYS A 283 -12.28 23.36 9.23
N ALA A 284 -11.03 23.04 8.90
CA ALA A 284 -9.93 24.00 9.04
C ALA A 284 -10.18 25.29 8.22
N LEU A 285 -10.69 25.15 6.99
CA LEU A 285 -10.99 26.27 6.09
C LEU A 285 -12.23 27.07 6.50
N GLN A 286 -13.24 26.44 7.12
CA GLN A 286 -14.37 27.16 7.72
C GLN A 286 -13.92 28.10 8.84
N ILE A 287 -12.93 27.68 9.62
CA ILE A 287 -12.39 28.46 10.75
C ILE A 287 -11.37 29.48 10.27
N LYS A 288 -10.46 29.09 9.36
CA LYS A 288 -9.44 29.93 8.76
C LYS A 288 -9.56 29.94 7.23
N PRO A 289 -10.37 30.85 6.66
CA PRO A 289 -10.64 30.88 5.22
C PRO A 289 -9.45 31.30 4.34
N ASP A 290 -8.42 31.90 4.92
CA ASP A 290 -7.19 32.34 4.24
C ASP A 290 -6.04 31.31 4.36
N PHE A 291 -6.35 30.03 4.66
CA PHE A 291 -5.34 29.00 4.84
C PHE A 291 -4.99 28.27 3.53
N ASP A 292 -4.08 28.87 2.76
CA ASP A 292 -3.58 28.38 1.47
C ASP A 292 -3.11 26.91 1.49
N SER A 293 -2.37 26.52 2.54
CA SER A 293 -1.86 25.15 2.66
C SER A 293 -2.97 24.11 2.85
N ALA A 294 -4.08 24.46 3.51
CA ALA A 294 -5.25 23.58 3.63
C ALA A 294 -5.97 23.44 2.29
N PHE A 295 -6.13 24.53 1.52
CA PHE A 295 -6.68 24.46 0.16
C PHE A 295 -5.83 23.60 -0.77
N ASN A 296 -4.50 23.76 -0.77
CA ASN A 296 -3.61 22.96 -1.60
C ASN A 296 -3.65 21.47 -1.21
N ASN A 297 -3.59 21.13 0.07
CA ASN A 297 -3.65 19.72 0.50
C ASN A 297 -5.02 19.09 0.28
N ARG A 298 -6.10 19.85 0.46
CA ARG A 298 -7.45 19.42 0.08
C ARG A 298 -7.54 19.17 -1.42
N GLY A 299 -6.99 20.07 -2.24
CA GLY A 299 -6.88 19.91 -3.69
C GLY A 299 -6.10 18.65 -4.07
N ALA A 300 -5.00 18.35 -3.37
CA ALA A 300 -4.20 17.16 -3.60
C ALA A 300 -4.98 15.87 -3.30
N VAL A 301 -5.68 15.81 -2.16
CA VAL A 301 -6.53 14.65 -1.84
C VAL A 301 -7.67 14.49 -2.85
N LEU A 302 -8.31 15.60 -3.26
CA LEU A 302 -9.39 15.58 -4.24
C LEU A 302 -8.91 15.14 -5.63
N SER A 303 -7.75 15.62 -6.08
CA SER A 303 -7.16 15.29 -7.38
C SER A 303 -6.58 13.88 -7.40
N ASP A 304 -5.66 13.60 -6.49
CA ASP A 304 -4.75 12.47 -6.59
C ASP A 304 -5.39 11.17 -6.06
N ASN A 305 -6.26 11.30 -5.05
CA ASN A 305 -6.85 10.14 -4.37
C ASN A 305 -8.33 9.94 -4.73
N LEU A 306 -9.11 11.03 -4.90
CA LEU A 306 -10.56 10.95 -5.15
C LEU A 306 -10.97 11.21 -6.60
N GLN A 307 -10.05 11.63 -7.47
CA GLN A 307 -10.31 11.98 -8.89
C GLN A 307 -11.43 13.01 -9.10
N ARG A 308 -11.67 13.86 -8.10
CA ARG A 308 -12.63 14.98 -8.14
C ARG A 308 -11.93 16.23 -8.66
N TYR A 309 -11.52 16.18 -9.93
CA TYR A 309 -10.64 17.20 -10.51
C TYR A 309 -11.21 18.62 -10.47
N GLU A 310 -12.51 18.81 -10.73
CA GLU A 310 -13.14 20.15 -10.66
C GLU A 310 -13.14 20.75 -9.24
N ASP A 311 -13.39 19.92 -8.21
CA ASP A 311 -13.31 20.35 -6.81
C ASP A 311 -11.86 20.64 -6.40
N ALA A 312 -10.91 19.86 -6.94
CA ALA A 312 -9.48 20.09 -6.73
C ALA A 312 -9.02 21.40 -7.39
N ILE A 313 -9.42 21.65 -8.65
CA ILE A 313 -9.14 22.90 -9.38
C ILE A 313 -9.67 24.09 -8.59
N SER A 314 -10.90 24.02 -8.09
CA SER A 314 -11.49 25.07 -7.25
C SER A 314 -10.66 25.32 -5.98
N SER A 315 -10.16 24.24 -5.35
CA SER A 315 -9.30 24.36 -4.16
C SER A 315 -7.95 25.01 -4.49
N TYR A 316 -7.30 24.58 -5.57
CA TYR A 316 -6.03 25.15 -5.99
C TYR A 316 -6.16 26.61 -6.45
N GLN A 317 -7.27 26.98 -7.09
CA GLN A 317 -7.56 28.37 -7.45
C GLN A 317 -7.62 29.28 -6.23
N GLU A 318 -8.26 28.85 -5.14
CA GLU A 318 -8.26 29.62 -3.90
C GLU A 318 -6.86 29.66 -3.25
N ALA A 319 -6.11 28.55 -3.25
CA ALA A 319 -4.72 28.54 -2.76
C ALA A 319 -3.83 29.55 -3.51
N VAL A 320 -3.90 29.54 -4.84
CA VAL A 320 -3.17 30.46 -5.72
C VAL A 320 -3.60 31.91 -5.52
N LYS A 321 -4.89 32.17 -5.35
CA LYS A 321 -5.44 33.51 -5.10
C LYS A 321 -4.95 34.08 -3.77
N ILE A 322 -4.84 33.25 -2.73
CA ILE A 322 -4.31 33.64 -1.42
C ILE A 322 -2.79 33.88 -1.51
N LYS A 323 -2.05 32.95 -2.13
CA LYS A 323 -0.59 33.01 -2.21
C LYS A 323 -0.09 32.67 -3.61
N PRO A 324 -0.05 33.65 -4.53
CA PRO A 324 0.28 33.41 -5.94
C PRO A 324 1.77 33.16 -6.18
N GLY A 325 2.64 33.46 -5.21
CA GLY A 325 4.10 33.33 -5.34
C GLY A 325 4.65 31.91 -5.13
N LEU A 326 3.80 30.92 -4.87
CA LEU A 326 4.22 29.52 -4.73
C LEU A 326 4.00 28.76 -6.04
N HIS A 327 5.10 28.36 -6.69
CA HIS A 327 5.05 27.64 -7.96
C HIS A 327 4.33 26.28 -7.85
N GLU A 328 4.38 25.63 -6.69
CA GLU A 328 3.75 24.34 -6.42
C GLU A 328 2.23 24.41 -6.59
N TYR A 329 1.60 25.52 -6.20
CA TYR A 329 0.14 25.66 -6.28
C TYR A 329 -0.32 25.77 -7.73
N TRP A 330 0.40 26.56 -8.54
CA TRP A 330 0.17 26.65 -9.98
C TRP A 330 0.47 25.34 -10.71
N PHE A 331 1.53 24.62 -10.31
CA PHE A 331 1.86 23.31 -10.86
C PHE A 331 0.76 22.29 -10.54
N ASN A 332 0.33 22.19 -9.29
CA ASN A 332 -0.73 21.27 -8.86
C ASN A 332 -2.07 21.60 -9.52
N GLN A 333 -2.40 22.88 -9.67
CA GLN A 333 -3.56 23.33 -10.45
C GLN A 333 -3.45 22.88 -11.91
N GLY A 334 -2.29 23.06 -12.54
CA GLY A 334 -2.03 22.64 -13.92
C GLY A 334 -2.17 21.15 -14.11
N ILE A 335 -1.68 20.33 -13.16
CA ILE A 335 -1.85 18.87 -13.18
C ILE A 335 -3.32 18.49 -13.07
N ALA A 336 -4.08 19.10 -12.16
CA ALA A 336 -5.51 18.85 -12.04
C ALA A 336 -6.29 19.24 -13.30
N LEU A 337 -5.95 20.39 -13.93
CA LEU A 337 -6.53 20.84 -15.19
C LEU A 337 -6.18 19.90 -16.36
N LEU A 338 -4.94 19.43 -16.42
CA LEU A 338 -4.46 18.45 -17.42
C LEU A 338 -5.26 17.15 -17.30
N ASN A 339 -5.42 16.62 -16.09
CA ASN A 339 -6.20 15.40 -15.82
C ASN A 339 -7.70 15.60 -16.10
N CYS A 340 -8.21 16.82 -15.92
CA CYS A 340 -9.59 17.18 -16.25
C CYS A 340 -9.83 17.44 -17.75
N GLY A 341 -8.78 17.37 -18.59
CA GLY A 341 -8.88 17.63 -20.04
C GLY A 341 -8.91 19.11 -20.43
N ARG A 342 -8.71 20.02 -19.47
CA ARG A 342 -8.70 21.49 -19.69
C ARG A 342 -7.30 21.95 -20.07
N TYR A 343 -6.79 21.43 -21.18
CA TYR A 343 -5.38 21.53 -21.57
C TYR A 343 -4.87 22.98 -21.76
N GLN A 344 -5.69 23.87 -22.34
CA GLN A 344 -5.31 25.28 -22.50
C GLN A 344 -5.12 25.99 -21.16
N GLU A 345 -6.00 25.74 -20.19
CA GLU A 345 -5.89 26.31 -18.85
C GLU A 345 -4.75 25.68 -18.06
N ALA A 346 -4.48 24.39 -18.29
CA ALA A 346 -3.31 23.71 -17.73
C ALA A 346 -2.01 24.37 -18.20
N ILE A 347 -1.88 24.66 -19.50
CA ILE A 347 -0.72 25.38 -20.07
C ILE A 347 -0.53 26.74 -19.40
N ILE A 348 -1.61 27.53 -19.26
CA ILE A 348 -1.54 28.83 -18.57
C ILE A 348 -1.04 28.66 -17.14
N SER A 349 -1.54 27.66 -16.41
CA SER A 349 -1.12 27.39 -15.02
C SER A 349 0.35 26.97 -14.94
N PHE A 350 0.81 26.11 -15.86
CA PHE A 350 2.22 25.74 -15.95
C PHE A 350 3.11 26.93 -16.32
N GLU A 351 2.66 27.82 -17.20
CA GLU A 351 3.39 29.04 -17.53
C GLU A 351 3.53 29.98 -16.33
N GLN A 352 2.51 30.08 -15.47
CA GLN A 352 2.63 30.84 -14.22
C GLN A 352 3.62 30.18 -13.25
N ALA A 353 3.56 28.85 -13.09
CA ALA A 353 4.54 28.11 -12.30
C ALA A 353 5.98 28.33 -12.81
N LEU A 354 6.18 28.30 -14.13
CA LEU A 354 7.48 28.53 -14.78
C LEU A 354 7.97 29.97 -14.71
N LYS A 355 7.07 30.97 -14.65
CA LYS A 355 7.48 32.36 -14.38
C LYS A 355 8.09 32.51 -12.98
N ILE A 356 7.59 31.74 -12.01
CA ILE A 356 8.09 31.77 -10.62
C ILE A 356 9.36 30.93 -10.50
N LYS A 357 9.37 29.73 -11.08
CA LYS A 357 10.52 28.81 -11.06
C LYS A 357 10.82 28.26 -12.47
N PRO A 358 11.61 28.99 -13.28
CA PRO A 358 11.91 28.61 -14.66
C PRO A 358 12.70 27.30 -14.80
N GLU A 359 13.48 26.94 -13.79
CA GLU A 359 14.38 25.78 -13.79
C GLU A 359 13.65 24.46 -13.40
N GLU A 360 12.33 24.49 -13.18
CA GLU A 360 11.57 23.31 -12.78
C GLU A 360 11.24 22.42 -13.98
N HIS A 361 12.13 21.46 -14.25
CA HIS A 361 12.01 20.52 -15.39
C HIS A 361 10.67 19.75 -15.41
N LYS A 362 10.09 19.41 -14.24
CA LYS A 362 8.79 18.71 -14.15
C LYS A 362 7.64 19.53 -14.73
N THR A 363 7.67 20.84 -14.53
CA THR A 363 6.65 21.76 -15.03
C THR A 363 6.75 21.93 -16.55
N TRP A 364 7.97 22.00 -17.10
CA TRP A 364 8.19 22.00 -18.56
C TRP A 364 7.68 20.72 -19.23
N PHE A 365 7.94 19.56 -18.61
CA PHE A 365 7.43 18.28 -19.09
C PHE A 365 5.89 18.22 -19.06
N ALA A 366 5.28 18.65 -17.95
CA ALA A 366 3.82 18.68 -17.81
C ALA A 366 3.17 19.65 -18.82
N ARG A 367 3.80 20.79 -19.09
CA ARG A 367 3.40 21.72 -20.16
C ARG A 367 3.49 21.06 -21.54
N GLY A 368 4.56 20.34 -21.82
CA GLY A 368 4.71 19.56 -23.06
C GLY A 368 3.59 18.55 -23.26
N ASN A 369 3.18 17.85 -22.19
CA ASN A 369 2.05 16.91 -22.25
C ASN A 369 0.71 17.60 -22.57
N ALA A 370 0.47 18.76 -21.97
CA ALA A 370 -0.73 19.55 -22.25
C ALA A 370 -0.75 20.07 -23.70
N LEU A 371 0.41 20.50 -24.23
CA LEU A 371 0.56 20.93 -25.63
C LEU A 371 0.39 19.77 -26.62
N TYR A 372 0.97 18.61 -26.30
CA TYR A 372 0.82 17.41 -27.10
C TYR A 372 -0.65 16.95 -27.20
N ALA A 373 -1.38 17.01 -26.08
CA ALA A 373 -2.81 16.70 -26.05
C ALA A 373 -3.68 17.66 -26.87
N LEU A 374 -3.17 18.86 -27.20
CA LEU A 374 -3.79 19.83 -28.11
C LEU A 374 -3.28 19.73 -29.55
N GLU A 375 -2.49 18.70 -29.87
CA GLU A 375 -1.85 18.49 -31.19
C GLU A 375 -0.87 19.62 -31.59
N LEU A 376 -0.42 20.43 -30.61
CA LEU A 376 0.60 21.46 -30.79
C LEU A 376 2.00 20.84 -30.66
N HIS A 377 2.33 20.00 -31.64
CA HIS A 377 3.50 19.11 -31.58
C HIS A 377 4.84 19.86 -31.53
N GLN A 378 4.95 21.00 -32.20
CA GLN A 378 6.19 21.77 -32.26
C GLN A 378 6.51 22.41 -30.90
N GLU A 379 5.53 23.07 -30.29
CA GLU A 379 5.63 23.69 -28.97
C GLU A 379 5.79 22.65 -27.85
N ALA A 380 5.18 21.48 -28.02
CA ALA A 380 5.40 20.33 -27.15
C ALA A 380 6.87 19.88 -27.19
N ILE A 381 7.45 19.71 -28.38
CA ILE A 381 8.87 19.36 -28.57
C ILE A 381 9.78 20.41 -27.93
N GLU A 382 9.49 21.69 -28.09
CA GLU A 382 10.27 22.76 -27.45
C GLU A 382 10.22 22.67 -25.92
N SER A 383 9.03 22.42 -25.35
CA SER A 383 8.86 22.24 -23.91
C SER A 383 9.59 21.00 -23.38
N TYR A 384 9.54 19.90 -24.15
CA TYR A 384 10.26 18.68 -23.84
C TYR A 384 11.77 18.83 -23.95
N ASN A 385 12.28 19.54 -24.96
CA ASN A 385 13.70 19.85 -25.10
C ASN A 385 14.18 20.70 -23.94
N LYS A 386 13.38 21.68 -23.48
CA LYS A 386 13.73 22.49 -22.32
C LYS A 386 13.75 21.65 -21.04
N ALA A 387 12.79 20.74 -20.86
CA ALA A 387 12.83 19.78 -19.77
C ALA A 387 14.11 18.94 -19.81
N ILE A 388 14.50 18.37 -20.96
CA ILE A 388 15.76 17.62 -21.13
C ILE A 388 16.98 18.48 -20.79
N GLU A 389 17.05 19.71 -21.30
CA GLU A 389 18.20 20.60 -21.09
C GLU A 389 18.42 20.86 -19.60
N LEU A 390 17.34 21.21 -18.88
CA LEU A 390 17.36 21.47 -17.44
C LEU A 390 17.70 20.22 -16.65
N THR A 391 17.13 19.09 -17.06
CA THR A 391 17.47 17.77 -16.51
C THR A 391 18.98 17.51 -16.70
N ASN A 392 19.51 17.59 -17.91
CA ASN A 392 20.94 17.37 -18.16
C ASN A 392 21.86 18.35 -17.40
N ALA A 393 21.43 19.62 -17.25
CA ALA A 393 22.15 20.61 -16.47
C ALA A 393 22.21 20.24 -14.98
N ILE A 394 21.08 19.85 -14.38
CA ILE A 394 21.03 19.37 -12.99
C ILE A 394 21.87 18.10 -12.80
N ALA A 395 21.80 17.14 -13.74
CA ALA A 395 22.60 15.91 -13.71
C ALA A 395 24.13 16.18 -13.80
N SER A 396 24.54 17.27 -14.45
CA SER A 396 25.95 17.69 -14.53
C SER A 396 26.45 18.40 -13.26
N ILE A 397 25.54 18.94 -12.45
CA ILE A 397 25.84 19.64 -11.19
C ILE A 397 25.81 18.64 -10.01
N ASN A 398 24.88 17.70 -10.01
CA ASN A 398 24.63 16.76 -8.91
C ASN A 398 25.25 15.38 -9.20
N HIS A 399 26.56 15.24 -8.98
CA HIS A 399 27.25 13.95 -9.19
C HIS A 399 26.86 12.83 -8.20
N GLN A 400 25.99 13.05 -7.20
CA GLN A 400 25.74 12.02 -6.18
C GLN A 400 24.28 11.71 -5.75
N GLU A 401 23.23 12.50 -6.02
CA GLU A 401 21.91 12.15 -5.45
C GLU A 401 20.68 12.26 -6.36
N GLU A 402 20.82 12.59 -7.65
CA GLU A 402 19.69 12.70 -8.57
C GLU A 402 19.93 12.04 -9.95
N SER A 403 20.21 10.73 -10.06
CA SER A 403 20.44 10.07 -11.39
C SER A 403 19.31 9.23 -12.04
N ASN A 404 18.43 8.53 -11.31
CA ASN A 404 17.33 7.71 -11.87
C ASN A 404 16.01 8.40 -12.44
N HIS A 405 15.69 9.68 -12.23
CA HIS A 405 14.47 10.49 -12.54
C HIS A 405 14.90 11.37 -13.68
N HIS A 406 16.12 11.89 -13.57
CA HIS A 406 16.86 12.42 -14.68
C HIS A 406 16.97 11.41 -15.82
N SER A 407 17.35 10.17 -15.52
CA SER A 407 17.34 9.05 -16.47
C SER A 407 15.94 8.77 -17.04
N ILE A 408 14.92 8.71 -16.19
CA ILE A 408 13.53 8.40 -16.59
C ILE A 408 12.87 9.48 -17.43
N ILE A 409 13.05 10.75 -17.07
CA ILE A 409 12.50 11.90 -17.82
C ILE A 409 13.22 12.02 -19.16
N ASN A 410 14.53 11.84 -19.20
CA ASN A 410 15.26 11.73 -20.47
C ASN A 410 14.82 10.52 -21.31
N ALA A 411 14.58 9.37 -20.69
CA ALA A 411 14.12 8.16 -21.39
C ALA A 411 12.69 8.33 -21.94
N LEU A 412 11.78 8.96 -21.20
CA LEU A 412 10.43 9.27 -21.66
C LEU A 412 10.44 10.26 -22.82
N ILE A 413 11.26 11.31 -22.71
CA ILE A 413 11.34 12.33 -23.77
C ILE A 413 12.02 11.76 -25.02
N GLN A 414 13.06 10.93 -24.87
CA GLN A 414 13.69 10.20 -25.98
C GLN A 414 12.76 9.14 -26.58
N GLN A 415 11.92 8.47 -25.77
CA GLN A 415 10.93 7.49 -26.25
C GLN A 415 9.84 8.17 -27.10
N TYR A 416 9.30 9.32 -26.67
CA TYR A 416 8.31 10.08 -27.45
C TYR A 416 8.94 10.68 -28.73
N TYR A 417 10.19 11.14 -28.66
CA TYR A 417 10.95 11.60 -29.83
C TYR A 417 11.25 10.46 -30.82
N PHE A 418 11.56 9.26 -30.32
CA PHE A 418 11.87 8.08 -31.13
C PHE A 418 10.62 7.50 -31.80
N LEU A 419 9.47 7.42 -31.11
CA LEU A 419 8.21 6.92 -31.67
C LEU A 419 7.70 7.81 -32.83
N TYR A 420 7.82 9.13 -32.71
CA TYR A 420 7.45 10.06 -33.79
C TYR A 420 8.39 9.93 -35.01
N LYS A 421 9.69 9.70 -34.76
CA LYS A 421 10.67 9.44 -35.82
C LYS A 421 10.49 8.04 -36.44
N LEU A 422 9.98 7.08 -35.67
CA LEU A 422 9.66 5.73 -36.12
C LEU A 422 8.44 5.71 -37.04
N ASP A 423 7.37 6.46 -36.75
CA ASP A 423 6.20 6.55 -37.65
C ASP A 423 6.57 7.23 -38.99
N SER A 424 7.50 8.18 -38.95
CA SER A 424 8.13 8.76 -40.15
C SER A 424 9.02 7.75 -40.90
N LEU A 425 9.63 6.77 -40.22
CA LEU A 425 10.50 5.74 -40.82
C LEU A 425 9.73 4.51 -41.31
N ILE A 426 8.68 4.10 -40.59
CA ILE A 426 7.80 2.96 -40.90
C ILE A 426 7.01 3.24 -42.17
N SER A 427 6.67 4.50 -42.44
CA SER A 427 6.11 4.94 -43.73
C SER A 427 7.08 4.77 -44.92
N SER A 428 8.36 4.40 -44.68
CA SER A 428 9.41 4.38 -45.70
C SER A 428 10.10 3.02 -45.94
N PHE A 429 9.84 1.98 -45.16
CA PHE A 429 10.56 0.69 -45.29
C PHE A 429 9.65 -0.52 -45.54
N VAL A 430 9.81 -1.08 -46.75
CA VAL A 430 9.23 -2.35 -47.24
C VAL A 430 10.13 -3.52 -46.81
N GLY A 431 9.53 -4.60 -46.28
CA GLY A 431 10.11 -5.95 -46.32
C GLY A 431 10.36 -6.63 -44.97
N TYR A 432 9.42 -7.50 -44.55
CA TYR A 432 9.65 -8.63 -43.63
C TYR A 432 8.58 -9.71 -43.90
N GLU A 433 8.76 -10.48 -44.97
CA GLU A 433 8.07 -11.75 -45.21
C GLU A 433 9.08 -12.86 -44.96
N ASP A 434 9.01 -13.60 -43.83
CA ASP A 434 9.48 -15.01 -43.74
C ASP A 434 9.31 -15.74 -42.39
N TYR A 435 8.64 -15.17 -41.38
CA TYR A 435 8.17 -15.97 -40.24
C TYR A 435 6.65 -15.88 -40.11
N LYS A 436 5.98 -17.05 -40.14
CA LYS A 436 4.56 -17.20 -39.80
C LYS A 436 4.36 -16.96 -38.31
N ILE A 437 4.47 -15.71 -37.86
CA ILE A 437 4.15 -15.29 -36.50
C ILE A 437 2.72 -14.75 -36.53
N THR A 438 1.83 -15.35 -35.76
CA THR A 438 0.47 -14.84 -35.60
C THR A 438 0.44 -13.65 -34.64
N PRO A 439 -0.56 -12.75 -34.72
CA PRO A 439 -0.57 -11.50 -33.96
C PRO A 439 -0.44 -11.68 -32.43
N SER A 440 -1.00 -12.75 -31.87
CA SER A 440 -0.90 -13.06 -30.43
C SER A 440 0.51 -13.47 -30.02
N VAL A 441 1.19 -14.27 -30.85
CA VAL A 441 2.58 -14.69 -30.62
C VAL A 441 3.53 -13.51 -30.81
N ALA A 442 3.31 -12.68 -31.85
CA ALA A 442 4.09 -11.47 -32.10
C ALA A 442 4.02 -10.48 -30.92
N LYS A 443 2.85 -10.34 -30.28
CA LYS A 443 2.67 -9.50 -29.09
C LYS A 443 3.47 -10.02 -27.88
N LEU A 444 3.46 -11.32 -27.63
CA LEU A 444 4.22 -11.92 -26.53
C LEU A 444 5.73 -11.91 -26.79
N ASP A 445 6.14 -12.21 -28.02
CA ASP A 445 7.53 -12.14 -28.47
C ASP A 445 8.08 -10.71 -28.33
N LEU A 446 7.36 -9.70 -28.83
CA LEU A 446 7.77 -8.29 -28.73
C LEU A 446 7.86 -7.82 -27.27
N TYR A 447 6.91 -8.23 -26.42
CA TYR A 447 6.94 -7.95 -24.99
C TYR A 447 8.20 -8.50 -24.33
N TRP A 448 8.51 -9.78 -24.54
CA TRP A 448 9.64 -10.45 -23.92
C TRP A 448 10.99 -9.99 -24.48
N ARG A 449 11.08 -9.72 -25.78
CA ARG A 449 12.27 -9.12 -26.40
C ARG A 449 12.58 -7.75 -25.82
N SER A 450 11.56 -6.91 -25.69
CA SER A 450 11.70 -5.59 -25.06
C SER A 450 12.15 -5.74 -23.61
N ARG A 451 11.52 -6.64 -22.84
CA ARG A 451 11.85 -6.87 -21.44
C ARG A 451 13.29 -7.34 -21.24
N LEU A 452 13.74 -8.34 -22.01
CA LEU A 452 15.09 -8.90 -21.91
C LEU A 452 16.17 -7.96 -22.45
N TYR A 453 15.82 -7.06 -23.38
CA TYR A 453 16.70 -5.99 -23.79
C TYR A 453 17.04 -5.06 -22.62
N PHE A 454 16.05 -4.71 -21.78
CA PHE A 454 16.24 -3.92 -20.57
C PHE A 454 16.93 -4.70 -19.45
N ASP A 455 16.46 -5.91 -19.14
CA ASP A 455 16.96 -6.70 -18.01
C ASP A 455 18.43 -7.14 -18.21
N TYR A 456 18.91 -7.21 -19.46
CA TYR A 456 20.25 -7.70 -19.80
C TYR A 456 20.95 -6.88 -20.90
N GLN A 457 21.15 -5.58 -20.71
CA GLN A 457 21.72 -4.67 -21.72
C GLN A 457 23.06 -5.17 -22.33
N ALA A 458 23.96 -5.74 -21.51
CA ALA A 458 25.28 -6.22 -21.93
C ALA A 458 25.33 -7.65 -22.51
N GLU A 459 24.21 -8.40 -22.49
CA GLU A 459 24.18 -9.79 -22.95
C GLU A 459 24.00 -9.92 -24.46
N ASN A 460 24.55 -11.00 -25.03
CA ASN A 460 24.42 -11.33 -26.45
C ASN A 460 22.94 -11.55 -26.84
N ASN A 461 22.56 -11.07 -28.02
CA ASN A 461 21.22 -11.24 -28.58
C ASN A 461 20.84 -12.73 -28.69
N ASN A 462 21.79 -13.62 -29.01
CA ASN A 462 21.52 -15.07 -29.04
C ASN A 462 21.08 -15.65 -27.68
N THR A 463 21.57 -15.10 -26.57
CA THR A 463 21.15 -15.50 -25.21
C THR A 463 19.74 -15.01 -24.92
N LYS A 464 19.42 -13.78 -25.34
CA LYS A 464 18.10 -13.17 -25.16
C LYS A 464 17.05 -13.93 -25.99
N ASP A 465 17.36 -14.22 -27.25
CA ASP A 465 16.49 -14.97 -28.16
C ASP A 465 16.18 -16.36 -27.62
N ALA A 466 17.20 -17.09 -27.14
CA ALA A 466 17.00 -18.41 -26.53
C ALA A 466 16.09 -18.39 -25.28
N ILE A 467 16.11 -17.30 -24.50
CA ILE A 467 15.22 -17.13 -23.34
C ILE A 467 13.79 -16.81 -23.81
N VAL A 468 13.62 -15.99 -24.84
CA VAL A 468 12.30 -15.70 -25.43
C VAL A 468 11.68 -17.00 -25.97
N ASP A 469 12.41 -17.77 -26.76
CA ASP A 469 11.94 -19.04 -27.32
C ASP A 469 11.58 -20.05 -26.23
N TRP A 470 12.35 -20.08 -25.13
CA TRP A 470 12.03 -20.91 -23.97
C TRP A 470 10.77 -20.47 -23.22
N LEU A 471 10.53 -19.16 -23.09
CA LEU A 471 9.33 -18.62 -22.44
C LEU A 471 8.08 -18.86 -23.28
N LEU A 472 8.16 -18.67 -24.60
CA LEU A 472 7.08 -18.96 -25.53
C LEU A 472 6.78 -20.46 -25.61
N GLY A 473 7.79 -21.31 -25.44
CA GLY A 473 7.63 -22.76 -25.36
C GLY A 473 7.44 -23.42 -26.73
N ILE A 474 7.11 -24.71 -26.71
CA ILE A 474 7.19 -25.59 -27.89
C ILE A 474 5.99 -25.43 -28.83
N ASP A 475 4.77 -25.23 -28.29
CA ASP A 475 3.53 -25.17 -29.08
C ASP A 475 2.97 -23.75 -29.16
N LEU A 476 3.48 -23.00 -30.15
CA LEU A 476 3.08 -21.61 -30.41
C LEU A 476 1.63 -21.49 -30.91
N LYS A 477 1.04 -22.57 -31.44
CA LYS A 477 -0.33 -22.56 -31.97
C LYS A 477 -1.38 -22.54 -30.86
N ILE A 478 -1.00 -22.85 -29.62
CA ILE A 478 -1.91 -22.76 -28.48
C ILE A 478 -2.36 -21.31 -28.28
N PHE A 479 -1.47 -20.32 -28.48
CA PHE A 479 -1.76 -18.90 -28.26
C PHE A 479 -2.78 -18.31 -29.24
N GLU A 480 -3.05 -18.99 -30.36
CA GLU A 480 -4.09 -18.60 -31.32
C GLU A 480 -5.50 -18.95 -30.84
N LYS A 481 -5.60 -19.94 -29.96
CA LYS A 481 -6.87 -20.42 -29.40
C LYS A 481 -7.24 -19.72 -28.10
N LEU A 482 -6.32 -18.94 -27.54
CA LEU A 482 -6.51 -18.22 -26.29
C LEU A 482 -7.23 -16.90 -26.55
N ASN A 483 -8.27 -16.63 -25.77
CA ASN A 483 -8.85 -15.30 -25.71
C ASN A 483 -7.89 -14.34 -24.98
N SER A 484 -8.19 -13.03 -24.99
CA SER A 484 -7.28 -12.03 -24.44
C SER A 484 -7.01 -12.20 -22.93
N GLN A 485 -7.97 -12.72 -22.16
CA GLN A 485 -7.78 -13.00 -20.73
C GLN A 485 -6.87 -14.20 -20.51
N GLU A 486 -7.04 -15.26 -21.31
CA GLU A 486 -6.19 -16.45 -21.28
C GLU A 486 -4.77 -16.15 -21.75
N LEU A 487 -4.60 -15.23 -22.70
CA LEU A 487 -3.29 -14.77 -23.16
C LEU A 487 -2.53 -14.00 -22.07
N GLU A 488 -3.23 -13.17 -21.28
CA GLU A 488 -2.64 -12.50 -20.12
C GLU A 488 -2.29 -13.49 -18.99
N ILE A 489 -3.10 -14.52 -18.77
CA ILE A 489 -2.76 -15.61 -17.84
C ILE A 489 -1.50 -16.36 -18.32
N ALA A 490 -1.40 -16.63 -19.62
CA ALA A 490 -0.21 -17.25 -20.21
C ALA A 490 1.03 -16.37 -20.03
N LYS A 491 0.90 -15.06 -20.22
CA LYS A 491 1.97 -14.08 -19.96
C LYS A 491 2.40 -14.08 -18.49
N GLN A 492 1.45 -14.11 -17.54
CA GLN A 492 1.75 -14.21 -16.10
C GLN A 492 2.48 -15.52 -15.74
N ALA A 493 2.12 -16.62 -16.40
CA ALA A 493 2.82 -17.88 -16.23
C ALA A 493 4.27 -17.81 -16.74
N MET A 494 4.51 -17.11 -17.86
CA MET A 494 5.86 -16.82 -18.37
C MET A 494 6.66 -15.95 -17.39
N GLU A 495 6.03 -14.94 -16.78
CA GLU A 495 6.67 -14.10 -15.75
C GLU A 495 7.11 -14.90 -14.53
N TYR A 496 6.26 -15.81 -14.05
CA TYR A 496 6.60 -16.71 -12.96
C TYR A 496 7.82 -17.58 -13.31
N ARG A 497 7.84 -18.16 -14.52
CA ARG A 497 8.94 -18.99 -15.01
C ARG A 497 10.23 -18.18 -15.19
N TYR A 498 10.15 -16.96 -15.72
CA TYR A 498 11.29 -16.06 -15.87
C TYR A 498 11.88 -15.65 -14.52
N LYS A 499 11.04 -15.40 -13.51
CA LYS A 499 11.49 -15.08 -12.15
C LYS A 499 12.31 -16.21 -11.53
N ILE A 500 11.88 -17.46 -11.70
CA ILE A 500 12.63 -18.65 -11.26
C ILE A 500 14.01 -18.66 -11.91
N LEU A 501 14.07 -18.51 -13.24
CA LEU A 501 15.34 -18.47 -13.99
C LEU A 501 16.28 -17.38 -13.45
N ARG A 502 15.81 -16.13 -13.39
CA ARG A 502 16.63 -14.96 -13.00
C ARG A 502 17.16 -15.07 -11.57
N GLN A 503 16.33 -15.51 -10.63
CA GLN A 503 16.68 -15.48 -9.21
C GLN A 503 17.56 -16.65 -8.77
N ARG A 504 17.44 -17.81 -9.43
CA ARG A 504 17.94 -19.08 -8.87
C ARG A 504 18.92 -19.84 -9.75
N TYR A 505 18.95 -19.55 -11.06
CA TYR A 505 19.65 -20.38 -12.04
C TYR A 505 20.50 -19.62 -13.05
N PHE A 506 20.10 -18.43 -13.49
CA PHE A 506 20.84 -17.66 -14.49
C PHE A 506 22.20 -17.21 -13.95
N LYS A 507 23.29 -17.47 -14.70
CA LYS A 507 24.70 -17.19 -14.35
C LYS A 507 25.25 -17.92 -13.11
N PHE A 508 24.59 -18.97 -12.64
CA PHE A 508 25.16 -19.86 -11.63
C PHE A 508 25.87 -21.06 -12.27
N SER A 509 26.90 -21.59 -11.59
CA SER A 509 27.51 -22.85 -12.01
C SER A 509 26.49 -24.00 -11.94
N ARG A 510 26.72 -25.05 -12.71
CA ARG A 510 25.83 -26.22 -12.77
C ARG A 510 25.61 -26.84 -11.39
N GLU A 511 26.66 -26.93 -10.58
CA GLU A 511 26.65 -27.53 -9.25
C GLU A 511 25.83 -26.66 -8.29
N LYS A 512 25.99 -25.33 -8.36
CA LYS A 512 25.24 -24.40 -7.53
C LYS A 512 23.76 -24.37 -7.90
N ALA A 513 23.47 -24.37 -9.20
CA ALA A 513 22.11 -24.45 -9.72
C ALA A 513 21.41 -25.75 -9.31
N TYR A 514 22.09 -26.91 -9.44
CA TYR A 514 21.55 -28.19 -8.99
C TYR A 514 21.30 -28.23 -7.47
N SER A 515 22.26 -27.75 -6.68
CA SER A 515 22.11 -27.65 -5.21
C SER A 515 20.92 -26.77 -4.81
N ASN A 516 20.71 -25.64 -5.49
CA ASN A 516 19.55 -24.78 -5.27
C ASN A 516 18.23 -25.54 -5.55
N LEU A 517 18.13 -26.24 -6.69
CA LEU A 517 16.94 -27.03 -7.05
C LEU A 517 16.58 -28.06 -5.96
N ILE A 518 17.57 -28.84 -5.51
CA ILE A 518 17.35 -29.88 -4.49
C ILE A 518 16.95 -29.26 -3.14
N SER A 519 17.58 -28.16 -2.72
CA SER A 519 17.22 -27.46 -1.47
C SER A 519 15.76 -26.98 -1.48
N ILE A 520 15.34 -26.31 -2.57
CA ILE A 520 13.98 -25.76 -2.69
C ILE A 520 12.91 -26.85 -2.64
N LEU A 521 13.11 -27.94 -3.40
CA LEU A 521 12.16 -29.06 -3.42
C LEU A 521 12.12 -29.77 -2.05
N THR A 522 13.25 -29.84 -1.35
CA THR A 522 13.33 -30.43 -0.01
C THR A 522 12.63 -29.56 1.04
N GLU A 523 12.87 -28.26 1.06
CA GLU A 523 12.16 -27.30 1.94
C GLU A 523 10.65 -27.34 1.71
N PHE A 524 10.25 -27.41 0.44
CA PHE A 524 8.84 -27.51 0.09
C PHE A 524 8.19 -28.79 0.61
N ILE A 525 8.86 -29.94 0.49
CA ILE A 525 8.33 -31.23 0.97
C ILE A 525 8.33 -31.32 2.49
N THR A 526 9.39 -30.82 3.15
CA THR A 526 9.52 -30.86 4.62
C THR A 526 8.53 -29.94 5.32
N SER A 527 8.09 -28.84 4.69
CA SER A 527 7.04 -27.97 5.20
C SER A 527 5.65 -28.64 5.31
N ARG A 528 5.44 -29.80 4.64
CA ARG A 528 4.17 -30.54 4.69
C ARG A 528 4.16 -31.56 5.83
N LYS A 529 3.60 -31.15 6.97
CA LYS A 529 3.48 -31.94 8.23
C LYS A 529 3.11 -33.42 8.05
N LYS A 530 2.27 -33.76 7.06
CA LYS A 530 1.82 -35.15 6.80
C LYS A 530 2.86 -35.99 6.04
N ILE A 531 3.63 -35.39 5.13
CA ILE A 531 4.73 -36.07 4.44
C ILE A 531 5.89 -36.26 5.41
N HIS A 532 6.18 -35.23 6.22
CA HIS A 532 7.14 -35.30 7.30
C HIS A 532 6.83 -36.43 8.29
N ALA A 533 5.56 -36.59 8.72
CA ALA A 533 5.12 -37.68 9.61
C ALA A 533 5.25 -39.08 8.97
N LEU A 534 5.02 -39.20 7.66
CA LEU A 534 5.12 -40.46 6.91
C LEU A 534 6.58 -40.89 6.70
N ILE A 535 7.48 -39.92 6.61
CA ILE A 535 8.92 -40.10 6.48
C ILE A 535 9.57 -40.39 7.85
N THR A 536 9.21 -39.65 8.90
CA THR A 536 9.73 -39.87 10.27
C THR A 536 9.28 -41.20 10.89
N SER A 537 8.19 -41.81 10.42
CA SER A 537 7.80 -43.17 10.81
C SER A 537 8.69 -44.28 10.25
N ASN A 538 9.55 -43.97 9.27
CA ASN A 538 10.64 -44.84 8.84
C ASN A 538 11.93 -44.30 9.47
N HIS A 539 12.48 -45.02 10.44
CA HIS A 539 13.71 -44.62 11.12
C HIS A 539 14.88 -44.58 10.12
N GLU A 540 15.31 -43.37 9.71
CA GLU A 540 16.70 -42.89 9.67
C GLU A 540 16.81 -41.52 8.96
N ASN A 541 17.49 -40.57 9.63
CA ASN A 541 18.09 -39.27 9.26
C ASN A 541 17.63 -38.49 8.00
N GLN A 542 17.57 -37.14 8.13
CA GLN A 542 17.28 -36.17 7.04
C GLN A 542 18.06 -36.40 5.74
N HIS A 543 19.26 -36.98 5.79
CA HIS A 543 20.06 -37.35 4.61
C HIS A 543 19.32 -38.33 3.68
N VAL A 544 18.53 -39.26 4.22
CA VAL A 544 17.72 -40.19 3.43
C VAL A 544 16.64 -39.47 2.61
N ILE A 545 16.14 -38.32 3.08
CA ILE A 545 15.15 -37.51 2.36
C ILE A 545 15.77 -36.87 1.13
N LEU A 546 16.98 -36.32 1.27
CA LEU A 546 17.73 -35.71 0.17
C LEU A 546 18.06 -36.76 -0.89
N ASP A 547 18.59 -37.93 -0.50
CA ASP A 547 18.94 -39.00 -1.44
C ASP A 547 17.72 -39.54 -2.21
N ILE A 548 16.59 -39.71 -1.50
CA ILE A 548 15.32 -40.12 -2.12
C ILE A 548 14.82 -39.04 -3.08
N LEU A 549 14.90 -37.77 -2.70
CA LEU A 549 14.44 -36.66 -3.53
C LEU A 549 15.30 -36.47 -4.78
N GLU A 550 16.61 -36.58 -4.65
CA GLU A 550 17.54 -36.59 -5.80
C GLU A 550 17.20 -37.73 -6.76
N THR A 551 16.93 -38.92 -6.24
CA THR A 551 16.53 -40.08 -7.06
C THR A 551 15.20 -39.82 -7.79
N VAL A 552 14.21 -39.25 -7.10
CA VAL A 552 12.91 -38.91 -7.70
C VAL A 552 13.05 -37.83 -8.78
N VAL A 553 13.84 -36.79 -8.54
CA VAL A 553 14.10 -35.74 -9.53
C VAL A 553 14.85 -36.30 -10.73
N GLN A 554 15.83 -37.18 -10.53
CA GLN A 554 16.51 -37.89 -11.62
C GLN A 554 15.55 -38.77 -12.42
N GLU A 555 14.62 -39.48 -11.75
CA GLU A 555 13.60 -40.29 -12.43
C GLU A 555 12.66 -39.42 -13.27
N ILE A 556 12.21 -38.27 -12.75
CA ILE A 556 11.41 -37.29 -13.50
C ILE A 556 12.19 -36.81 -14.72
N LEU A 557 13.45 -36.42 -14.53
CA LEU A 557 14.33 -35.96 -15.61
C LEU A 557 14.55 -37.02 -16.68
N GLN A 558 14.45 -38.32 -16.38
CA GLN A 558 14.70 -39.41 -17.34
C GLN A 558 13.42 -39.97 -17.98
N THR A 559 12.30 -39.96 -17.27
CA THR A 559 11.10 -40.72 -17.64
C THR A 559 9.87 -39.87 -17.95
N ASP A 560 9.83 -38.62 -17.47
CA ASP A 560 8.66 -37.76 -17.66
C ASP A 560 8.62 -37.17 -19.08
N LYS A 561 7.53 -37.45 -19.80
CA LYS A 561 7.36 -37.05 -21.20
C LYS A 561 7.44 -35.53 -21.41
N TYR A 562 6.84 -34.74 -20.52
CA TYR A 562 6.82 -33.28 -20.64
C TYR A 562 8.24 -32.71 -20.47
N ILE A 563 8.99 -33.23 -19.49
CA ILE A 563 10.37 -32.82 -19.23
C ILE A 563 11.29 -33.25 -20.38
N GLN A 564 11.12 -34.45 -20.92
CA GLN A 564 11.90 -34.94 -22.08
C GLN A 564 11.69 -34.09 -23.34
N GLU A 565 10.46 -33.65 -23.60
CA GLU A 565 10.14 -32.72 -24.70
C GLU A 565 10.84 -31.36 -24.51
N HIS A 566 10.86 -30.84 -23.28
CA HIS A 566 11.53 -29.57 -22.96
C HIS A 566 13.06 -29.68 -22.99
N ILE A 567 13.64 -30.82 -22.59
CA ILE A 567 15.08 -31.08 -22.74
C ILE A 567 15.49 -30.99 -24.22
N HIS A 568 14.69 -31.61 -25.11
CA HIS A 568 14.95 -31.54 -26.56
C HIS A 568 14.80 -30.12 -27.11
N ALA A 569 13.76 -29.38 -26.71
CA ALA A 569 13.52 -28.02 -27.18
C ALA A 569 14.61 -27.03 -26.70
N ILE A 570 14.99 -27.08 -25.43
CA ILE A 570 16.05 -26.21 -24.86
C ILE A 570 17.39 -26.47 -25.56
N ALA A 571 17.68 -27.71 -25.97
CA ALA A 571 18.88 -28.03 -26.74
C ALA A 571 18.90 -27.40 -28.14
N GLN A 572 17.74 -27.06 -28.70
CA GLN A 572 17.59 -26.36 -29.98
C GLN A 572 17.67 -24.84 -29.82
N TYR A 573 17.22 -24.28 -28.69
CA TYR A 573 17.23 -22.83 -28.44
C TYR A 573 18.64 -22.27 -28.21
N THR A 574 19.55 -23.05 -27.62
CA THR A 574 20.92 -22.57 -27.36
C THR A 574 21.97 -23.66 -27.39
N THR A 575 23.16 -23.32 -27.90
CA THR A 575 24.38 -24.14 -27.83
C THR A 575 25.20 -23.87 -26.56
N ASN A 576 24.88 -22.81 -25.79
CA ASN A 576 25.55 -22.49 -24.54
C ASN A 576 25.12 -23.47 -23.43
N ILE A 577 26.10 -24.22 -22.90
CA ILE A 577 25.88 -25.26 -21.89
C ILE A 577 25.38 -24.68 -20.56
N GLU A 578 25.88 -23.51 -20.14
CA GLU A 578 25.48 -22.87 -18.89
C GLU A 578 24.04 -22.38 -18.95
N LEU A 579 23.68 -21.71 -20.05
CA LEU A 579 22.30 -21.28 -20.29
C LEU A 579 21.36 -22.47 -20.41
N ARG A 580 21.76 -23.51 -21.14
CA ARG A 580 20.98 -24.75 -21.28
C ARG A 580 20.68 -25.38 -19.92
N ASN A 581 21.67 -25.46 -19.03
CA ASN A 581 21.48 -25.98 -17.67
C ASN A 581 20.53 -25.09 -16.86
N ALA A 582 20.68 -23.76 -16.93
CA ALA A 582 19.83 -22.82 -16.20
C ALA A 582 18.35 -22.91 -16.62
N LEU A 583 18.08 -22.98 -17.94
CA LEU A 583 16.72 -23.14 -18.47
C LEU A 583 16.12 -24.50 -18.08
N LEU A 584 16.92 -25.57 -18.08
CA LEU A 584 16.48 -26.90 -17.67
C LEU A 584 16.11 -26.95 -16.18
N PHE A 585 16.93 -26.39 -15.30
CA PHE A 585 16.64 -26.37 -13.86
C PHE A 585 15.42 -25.50 -13.54
N ALA A 586 15.28 -24.34 -14.17
CA ALA A 586 14.09 -23.50 -14.02
C ALA A 586 12.81 -24.21 -14.49
N THR A 587 12.88 -24.94 -15.59
CA THR A 587 11.77 -25.77 -16.10
C THR A 587 11.41 -26.90 -15.14
N THR A 588 12.43 -27.53 -14.55
CA THR A 588 12.27 -28.65 -13.62
C THR A 588 11.64 -28.19 -12.30
N GLU A 589 12.08 -27.06 -11.73
CA GLU A 589 11.47 -26.46 -10.54
C GLU A 589 9.99 -26.13 -10.79
N GLU A 590 9.70 -25.39 -11.87
CA GLU A 590 8.33 -24.98 -12.21
C GLU A 590 7.42 -26.19 -12.38
N TYR A 591 7.86 -27.22 -13.11
CA TYR A 591 7.10 -28.45 -13.33
C TYR A 591 6.82 -29.22 -12.03
N CYS A 592 7.84 -29.39 -11.18
CA CYS A 592 7.74 -30.10 -9.91
C CYS A 592 6.71 -29.46 -8.97
N LEU A 593 6.53 -28.14 -9.04
CA LEU A 593 5.64 -27.36 -8.20
C LEU A 593 4.21 -27.24 -8.76
N ARG A 594 3.93 -27.71 -9.99
CA ARG A 594 2.59 -27.63 -10.59
C ARG A 594 1.54 -28.43 -9.81
N PRO A 595 0.36 -27.85 -9.51
CA PRO A 595 -0.67 -28.56 -8.76
C PRO A 595 -1.42 -29.57 -9.64
N ILE A 596 -1.42 -30.84 -9.23
CA ILE A 596 -2.32 -31.89 -9.71
C ILE A 596 -3.23 -32.30 -8.55
N SER A 597 -4.54 -32.08 -8.70
CA SER A 597 -5.54 -32.41 -7.67
C SER A 597 -5.19 -31.81 -6.29
N ASN A 598 -4.80 -30.53 -6.27
CA ASN A 598 -4.36 -29.75 -5.09
C ASN A 598 -3.02 -30.16 -4.44
N GLN A 599 -2.19 -30.95 -5.11
CA GLN A 599 -0.85 -31.33 -4.62
C GLN A 599 0.19 -31.19 -5.76
N PRO A 600 1.41 -30.73 -5.48
CA PRO A 600 2.44 -30.62 -6.52
C PRO A 600 2.87 -31.95 -7.12
N VAL A 601 3.32 -31.93 -8.38
CA VAL A 601 3.82 -33.13 -9.09
C VAL A 601 4.87 -33.88 -8.28
N ILE A 602 5.80 -33.17 -7.64
CA ILE A 602 6.87 -33.76 -6.85
C ILE A 602 6.36 -34.60 -5.67
N VAL A 603 5.22 -34.23 -5.07
CA VAL A 603 4.60 -34.98 -3.98
C VAL A 603 4.05 -36.31 -4.49
N HIS A 604 3.40 -36.31 -5.65
CA HIS A 604 2.89 -37.53 -6.27
C HIS A 604 4.03 -38.45 -6.71
N ALA A 605 5.08 -37.90 -7.31
CA ALA A 605 6.26 -38.64 -7.72
C ALA A 605 6.95 -39.31 -6.52
N LEU A 606 7.12 -38.59 -5.43
CA LEU A 606 7.68 -39.10 -4.18
C LEU A 606 6.82 -40.23 -3.58
N ILE A 607 5.51 -40.05 -3.51
CA ILE A 607 4.59 -41.07 -2.99
C ILE A 607 4.65 -42.34 -3.86
N ASN A 608 4.67 -42.18 -5.19
CA ASN A 608 4.76 -43.30 -6.12
C ASN A 608 6.09 -44.04 -5.98
N TYR A 609 7.20 -43.32 -5.80
CA TYR A 609 8.51 -43.90 -5.52
C TYR A 609 8.52 -44.70 -4.21
N LEU A 610 8.02 -44.10 -3.12
CA LEU A 610 7.92 -44.77 -1.81
C LEU A 610 7.02 -46.02 -1.86
N CYS A 611 5.89 -45.97 -2.58
CA CYS A 611 5.00 -47.12 -2.75
C CYS A 611 5.62 -48.24 -3.58
N ARG A 612 6.49 -47.93 -4.54
CA ARG A 612 7.21 -48.92 -5.36
C ARG A 612 8.34 -49.61 -4.57
N ASN A 613 9.00 -48.87 -3.69
CA ASN A 613 10.15 -49.36 -2.92
C ASN A 613 9.80 -50.02 -1.58
N GLN A 614 8.61 -49.79 -1.01
CA GLN A 614 8.11 -50.58 0.13
C GLN A 614 7.56 -51.94 -0.35
N ARG A 615 8.46 -52.88 -0.60
CA ARG A 615 8.12 -54.30 -0.76
C ARG A 615 7.99 -54.98 0.60
N GLU A 616 7.02 -54.60 1.43
CA GLU A 616 6.57 -55.45 2.53
C GLU A 616 5.22 -54.96 3.09
N ASN A 617 4.22 -55.84 2.98
CA ASN A 617 2.90 -55.76 3.63
C ASN A 617 1.78 -54.91 2.94
N PRO A 618 0.81 -55.55 2.23
CA PRO A 618 -0.35 -54.90 1.59
C PRO A 618 -1.20 -54.04 2.53
N THR A 619 -1.20 -54.39 3.82
CA THR A 619 -1.95 -53.73 4.89
C THR A 619 -1.43 -52.33 5.16
N THR A 620 -0.11 -52.11 5.05
CA THR A 620 0.54 -50.80 5.23
C THR A 620 0.28 -49.90 4.03
N GLN A 621 0.33 -50.43 2.80
CA GLN A 621 -0.05 -49.70 1.57
C GLN A 621 -1.51 -49.22 1.61
N LEU A 622 -2.44 -50.05 2.09
CA LEU A 622 -3.85 -49.69 2.26
C LEU A 622 -4.06 -48.64 3.36
N LYS A 623 -3.25 -48.67 4.43
CA LYS A 623 -3.26 -47.67 5.52
C LYS A 623 -2.76 -46.31 5.01
N ILE A 624 -1.66 -46.29 4.27
CA ILE A 624 -1.10 -45.08 3.62
C ILE A 624 -2.09 -44.52 2.60
N ARG A 625 -2.66 -45.35 1.71
CA ARG A 625 -3.68 -44.92 0.74
C ARG A 625 -4.96 -44.38 1.42
N ARG A 626 -5.36 -44.93 2.58
CA ARG A 626 -6.51 -44.45 3.36
C ARG A 626 -6.25 -43.12 4.07
N GLU A 627 -5.08 -42.94 4.68
CA GLU A 627 -4.70 -41.68 5.34
C GLU A 627 -4.51 -40.56 4.31
N ILE A 628 -3.97 -40.87 3.12
CA ILE A 628 -3.93 -39.94 1.98
C ILE A 628 -5.34 -39.56 1.54
N ARG A 629 -6.28 -40.51 1.39
CA ARG A 629 -7.69 -40.21 1.04
C ARG A 629 -8.43 -39.36 2.08
N LYS A 630 -8.13 -39.52 3.37
CA LYS A 630 -8.69 -38.65 4.42
C LYS A 630 -8.13 -37.23 4.33
N GLY A 631 -6.87 -37.07 3.93
CA GLY A 631 -6.26 -35.76 3.65
C GLY A 631 -6.86 -35.00 2.46
N ILE A 632 -7.45 -35.72 1.49
CA ILE A 632 -8.07 -35.13 0.28
C ILE A 632 -9.38 -34.37 0.59
N LYS A 633 -10.04 -34.62 1.73
CA LYS A 633 -11.31 -33.94 2.10
C LYS A 633 -11.15 -32.72 3.01
N THR A 634 -9.96 -32.44 3.53
CA THR A 634 -9.71 -31.31 4.43
C THR A 634 -8.52 -30.50 3.94
N THR A 635 -8.71 -29.73 2.88
CA THR A 635 -7.79 -28.67 2.46
C THR A 635 -8.53 -27.34 2.64
N SER A 636 -8.38 -26.73 3.81
CA SER A 636 -8.92 -25.39 4.08
C SER A 636 -8.00 -24.32 3.48
N LYS A 637 -8.58 -23.13 3.26
CA LYS A 637 -7.96 -21.86 2.79
C LYS A 637 -6.53 -21.56 3.29
N LYS A 638 -6.05 -22.19 4.35
CA LYS A 638 -4.73 -21.96 4.96
C LYS A 638 -3.54 -22.53 4.15
N GLU A 639 -3.74 -23.55 3.31
CA GLU A 639 -2.63 -24.15 2.54
C GLU A 639 -2.34 -23.44 1.20
N LYS A 640 -3.26 -22.60 0.71
CA LYS A 640 -2.98 -21.66 -0.41
C LYS A 640 -1.91 -20.63 -0.05
N ASN A 641 -1.75 -20.34 1.24
CA ASN A 641 -0.82 -19.33 1.75
C ASN A 641 0.60 -19.87 2.00
N ILE A 642 0.83 -21.18 1.95
CA ILE A 642 2.19 -21.74 2.15
C ILE A 642 3.06 -21.54 0.90
N LEU A 643 2.46 -21.42 -0.29
CA LEU A 643 3.16 -20.94 -1.50
C LEU A 643 3.59 -19.47 -1.41
N LEU A 644 3.06 -18.71 -0.45
CA LEU A 644 3.34 -17.29 -0.22
C LEU A 644 4.15 -17.03 1.06
N ALA A 645 4.42 -18.05 1.89
CA ALA A 645 4.96 -17.86 3.23
C ALA A 645 6.46 -18.17 3.40
N ASN A 646 7.10 -18.92 2.48
CA ASN A 646 8.56 -19.15 2.53
C ASN A 646 9.37 -18.03 1.85
N THR A 647 8.82 -16.82 1.79
CA THR A 647 9.52 -15.59 1.39
C THR A 647 9.95 -14.74 2.58
N LYS A 648 9.83 -15.23 3.81
CA LYS A 648 10.22 -14.47 5.01
C LYS A 648 11.23 -15.25 5.86
N GLU A 649 12.37 -14.58 6.09
CA GLU A 649 13.54 -14.88 6.95
C GLU A 649 14.55 -15.86 6.30
N PHE A 650 15.75 -15.48 5.83
CA PHE A 650 16.80 -14.52 6.27
C PHE A 650 17.75 -14.16 5.09
N PRO A 651 18.73 -13.24 5.24
CA PRO A 651 18.68 -11.86 5.71
C PRO A 651 18.49 -10.88 4.54
N GLU A 652 17.95 -9.70 4.80
CA GLU A 652 18.16 -8.53 3.93
C GLU A 652 19.66 -8.21 3.95
N ILE A 653 20.40 -8.69 2.96
CA ILE A 653 21.60 -8.01 2.53
C ILE A 653 21.09 -6.79 1.78
N ASN A 654 21.18 -5.64 2.44
CA ASN A 654 21.04 -4.33 1.82
C ASN A 654 21.88 -4.32 0.53
N PRO A 655 21.29 -4.08 -0.66
CA PRO A 655 22.03 -3.37 -1.68
C PRO A 655 22.49 -2.06 -1.03
N PRO A 656 23.72 -1.62 -1.26
CA PRO A 656 24.20 -0.36 -0.70
C PRO A 656 23.22 0.76 -1.08
N GLU A 657 23.09 1.74 -0.19
CA GLU A 657 22.47 3.02 -0.52
C GLU A 657 22.93 3.51 -1.90
N ILE A 658 22.03 4.25 -2.55
CA ILE A 658 22.13 5.00 -3.82
C ILE A 658 21.30 4.37 -4.97
N ASN A 659 20.04 4.82 -5.11
CA ASN A 659 19.65 5.96 -5.98
C ASN A 659 18.11 5.97 -6.16
N ILE A 660 17.44 6.96 -5.57
CA ILE A 660 15.98 7.08 -5.45
C ILE A 660 15.41 7.72 -6.69
N GLN A 661 15.45 7.05 -7.83
CA GLN A 661 14.60 7.55 -8.90
C GLN A 661 14.04 6.55 -9.93
N GLU A 662 14.10 5.21 -9.70
CA GLU A 662 13.52 4.21 -10.62
C GLU A 662 12.09 3.70 -10.25
N ILE A 663 11.51 4.13 -9.12
CA ILE A 663 10.20 3.61 -8.63
C ILE A 663 8.99 4.43 -9.12
N ILE A 664 9.17 5.66 -9.62
CA ILE A 664 8.03 6.53 -10.00
C ILE A 664 7.34 6.11 -11.32
N GLN A 665 7.80 5.07 -12.03
CA GLN A 665 7.35 4.80 -13.40
C GLN A 665 6.32 3.67 -13.63
N SER A 666 5.73 3.02 -12.62
CA SER A 666 4.85 1.86 -12.88
C SER A 666 3.33 2.09 -12.91
N ASP A 667 2.78 3.14 -12.30
CA ASP A 667 1.31 3.17 -12.05
C ASP A 667 0.47 3.98 -13.06
N ILE A 668 1.08 4.75 -13.96
CA ILE A 668 0.33 5.57 -14.93
C ILE A 668 -0.12 4.75 -16.17
N ARG A 669 0.38 3.52 -16.37
CA ARG A 669 0.05 2.71 -17.57
C ARG A 669 -1.19 1.81 -17.44
N GLN A 670 -1.76 1.59 -16.26
CA GLN A 670 -2.85 0.60 -16.09
C GLN A 670 -4.28 1.15 -16.27
N THR A 671 -4.56 2.45 -16.14
CA THR A 671 -5.96 2.95 -16.18
C THR A 671 -6.43 3.33 -17.60
N ALA A 672 -5.56 3.89 -18.44
CA ALA A 672 -5.92 4.26 -19.82
C ALA A 672 -6.00 3.04 -20.77
N THR A 673 -5.09 2.06 -20.61
CA THR A 673 -5.06 0.84 -21.43
C THR A 673 -6.26 -0.07 -21.15
N ASN A 674 -6.69 -0.20 -19.89
CA ASN A 674 -7.85 -1.00 -19.52
C ASN A 674 -9.17 -0.44 -20.07
N THR A 675 -9.32 0.88 -20.16
CA THR A 675 -10.57 1.52 -20.62
C THR A 675 -10.74 1.37 -22.14
N THR A 676 -9.70 1.63 -22.93
CA THR A 676 -9.71 1.45 -24.39
C THR A 676 -9.78 -0.03 -24.80
N PHE A 677 -9.16 -0.92 -24.02
CA PHE A 677 -9.20 -2.37 -24.22
C PHE A 677 -10.60 -2.96 -23.97
N LEU A 678 -11.29 -2.55 -22.89
CA LEU A 678 -12.66 -2.96 -22.61
C LEU A 678 -13.66 -2.40 -23.65
N GLN A 679 -13.40 -1.22 -24.19
CA GLN A 679 -14.20 -0.63 -25.26
C GLN A 679 -14.05 -1.39 -26.59
N ASN A 680 -12.85 -1.84 -26.95
CA ASN A 680 -12.62 -2.63 -28.16
C ASN A 680 -13.24 -4.02 -28.08
N ILE A 681 -13.16 -4.70 -26.93
CA ILE A 681 -13.79 -6.02 -26.72
C ILE A 681 -15.32 -5.92 -26.82
N ALA A 682 -15.93 -4.92 -26.19
CA ALA A 682 -17.38 -4.72 -26.28
C ALA A 682 -17.85 -4.34 -27.69
N LYS A 683 -17.01 -3.65 -28.47
CA LYS A 683 -17.28 -3.36 -29.89
C LYS A 683 -17.26 -4.64 -30.75
N GLU A 684 -16.24 -5.48 -30.60
CA GLU A 684 -16.09 -6.73 -31.36
C GLU A 684 -17.24 -7.72 -31.06
N GLU A 685 -17.60 -7.90 -29.78
CA GLU A 685 -18.75 -8.73 -29.37
C GLU A 685 -20.07 -8.24 -30.00
N PHE A 686 -20.24 -6.92 -30.14
CA PHE A 686 -21.45 -6.35 -30.72
C PHE A 686 -21.51 -6.51 -32.24
N GLU A 687 -20.40 -6.33 -32.93
CA GLU A 687 -20.28 -6.52 -34.38
C GLU A 687 -20.62 -7.96 -34.78
N GLU A 688 -20.12 -8.96 -34.06
CA GLU A 688 -20.48 -10.36 -34.29
C GLU A 688 -21.97 -10.64 -34.06
N TYR A 689 -22.56 -10.04 -33.02
CA TYR A 689 -23.97 -10.21 -32.72
C TYR A 689 -24.88 -9.53 -33.77
N LEU A 690 -24.50 -8.37 -34.28
CA LEU A 690 -25.20 -7.68 -35.37
C LEU A 690 -25.13 -8.45 -36.68
N ALA A 691 -23.96 -9.03 -37.01
CA ALA A 691 -23.79 -9.86 -38.20
C ALA A 691 -24.82 -11.00 -38.23
N LYS A 692 -25.11 -11.58 -37.05
CA LYS A 692 -26.04 -12.71 -36.89
C LYS A 692 -27.51 -12.32 -36.85
N ASN A 693 -27.87 -11.16 -36.26
CA ASN A 693 -29.27 -10.79 -35.98
C ASN A 693 -29.82 -9.64 -36.84
N VAL A 694 -28.97 -8.77 -37.38
CA VAL A 694 -29.34 -7.64 -38.27
C VAL A 694 -28.79 -7.86 -39.69
N GLY A 695 -27.71 -8.63 -39.82
CA GLY A 695 -27.00 -8.87 -41.07
C GLY A 695 -25.79 -7.95 -41.23
N GLN A 696 -24.98 -8.20 -42.26
CA GLN A 696 -23.72 -7.48 -42.49
C GLN A 696 -23.89 -5.97 -42.72
N ASP A 697 -25.06 -5.53 -43.20
CA ASP A 697 -25.37 -4.11 -43.35
C ASP A 697 -25.41 -3.38 -41.99
N GLY A 698 -25.82 -4.05 -40.91
CA GLY A 698 -25.82 -3.48 -39.55
C GLY A 698 -24.43 -3.33 -38.95
N VAL A 699 -23.52 -4.25 -39.28
CA VAL A 699 -22.11 -4.20 -38.86
C VAL A 699 -21.38 -3.06 -39.56
N LYS A 700 -21.53 -2.98 -40.90
CA LYS A 700 -20.93 -1.90 -41.68
C LYS A 700 -21.45 -0.53 -41.26
N TRP A 701 -22.75 -0.43 -40.97
CA TRP A 701 -23.32 0.80 -40.45
C TRP A 701 -22.68 1.20 -39.11
N LEU A 702 -22.51 0.26 -38.16
CA LEU A 702 -21.87 0.52 -36.86
C LEU A 702 -20.41 0.96 -37.02
N GLN A 703 -19.65 0.29 -37.89
CA GLN A 703 -18.24 0.60 -38.14
C GLN A 703 -18.06 2.00 -38.73
N LEU A 704 -18.88 2.37 -39.72
CA LEU A 704 -18.83 3.70 -40.33
C LEU A 704 -19.29 4.79 -39.36
N TYR A 705 -20.31 4.51 -38.54
CA TYR A 705 -20.75 5.43 -37.50
C TYR A 705 -19.68 5.68 -36.43
N LEU A 706 -18.95 4.65 -35.99
CA LEU A 706 -17.85 4.77 -35.02
C LEU A 706 -16.62 5.50 -35.59
N GLN A 707 -16.51 5.59 -36.91
CA GLN A 707 -15.53 6.44 -37.59
C GLN A 707 -16.00 7.90 -37.71
N GLY A 708 -17.15 8.25 -37.14
CA GLY A 708 -17.71 9.61 -37.11
C GLY A 708 -18.46 10.02 -38.37
N LYS A 709 -18.83 9.08 -39.26
CA LYS A 709 -19.54 9.39 -40.51
C LYS A 709 -21.01 9.74 -40.28
N SER A 710 -21.52 10.72 -41.03
CA SER A 710 -22.94 11.16 -40.94
C SER A 710 -23.88 10.11 -41.55
N GLN A 711 -25.17 10.18 -41.23
CA GLN A 711 -26.15 9.23 -41.80
C GLN A 711 -26.30 9.39 -43.31
N GLU A 712 -26.14 10.60 -43.86
CA GLU A 712 -26.10 10.83 -45.30
C GLU A 712 -24.87 10.21 -45.95
N GLU A 713 -23.69 10.33 -45.33
CA GLU A 713 -22.46 9.72 -45.83
C GLU A 713 -22.53 8.18 -45.79
N ILE A 714 -23.10 7.62 -44.73
CA ILE A 714 -23.32 6.18 -44.60
C ILE A 714 -24.32 5.68 -45.64
N ALA A 715 -25.37 6.45 -45.96
CA ALA A 715 -26.34 6.11 -47.01
C ALA A 715 -25.71 6.08 -48.41
N GLN A 716 -24.83 7.03 -48.70
CA GLN A 716 -24.07 7.06 -49.95
C GLN A 716 -23.09 5.88 -50.04
N GLN A 717 -22.37 5.57 -48.97
CA GLN A 717 -21.37 4.48 -48.96
C GLN A 717 -22.00 3.08 -48.97
N LEU A 718 -23.17 2.90 -48.35
CA LEU A 718 -23.91 1.64 -48.39
C LEU A 718 -24.86 1.55 -49.60
N ASN A 719 -24.93 2.60 -50.43
CA ASN A 719 -25.80 2.74 -51.59
C ASN A 719 -27.26 2.35 -51.31
N LYS A 720 -27.82 2.92 -50.22
CA LYS A 720 -29.18 2.64 -49.74
C LYS A 720 -29.95 3.94 -49.50
N PRO A 721 -31.29 3.92 -49.60
CA PRO A 721 -32.10 5.08 -49.27
C PRO A 721 -31.86 5.53 -47.82
N ILE A 722 -31.79 6.85 -47.59
CA ILE A 722 -31.56 7.44 -46.27
C ILE A 722 -32.54 6.87 -45.21
N LYS A 723 -33.79 6.61 -45.61
CA LYS A 723 -34.84 6.05 -44.76
C LYS A 723 -34.50 4.63 -44.26
N GLU A 724 -33.82 3.82 -45.06
CA GLU A 724 -33.37 2.47 -44.66
C GLU A 724 -32.17 2.53 -43.70
N ILE A 725 -31.29 3.52 -43.86
CA ILE A 725 -30.16 3.75 -42.96
C ILE A 725 -30.62 4.16 -41.55
N TYR A 726 -31.64 5.02 -41.46
CA TYR A 726 -32.28 5.33 -40.18
C TYR A 726 -33.00 4.11 -39.56
N GLN A 727 -33.55 3.19 -40.35
CA GLN A 727 -34.11 1.94 -39.83
C GLN A 727 -33.03 0.96 -39.35
N LEU A 728 -31.89 0.91 -40.05
CA LEU A 728 -30.70 0.14 -39.64
C LEU A 728 -30.15 0.66 -38.31
N ARG A 729 -30.02 1.98 -38.17
CA ARG A 729 -29.69 2.63 -36.90
C ARG A 729 -30.58 2.17 -35.75
N GLU A 730 -31.90 2.22 -35.91
CA GLU A 730 -32.83 1.80 -34.84
C GLU A 730 -32.72 0.31 -34.51
N LYS A 731 -32.55 -0.56 -35.52
CA LYS A 731 -32.34 -2.01 -35.29
C LYS A 731 -31.05 -2.25 -34.52
N VAL A 732 -29.95 -1.62 -34.94
CA VAL A 732 -28.67 -1.71 -34.24
C VAL A 732 -28.85 -1.21 -32.79
N SER A 733 -29.49 -0.04 -32.58
CA SER A 733 -29.86 0.52 -31.25
C SER A 733 -30.63 -0.43 -30.35
N TYR A 734 -31.66 -1.08 -30.89
CA TYR A 734 -32.44 -2.07 -30.17
C TYR A 734 -31.59 -3.27 -29.71
N TYR A 735 -30.69 -3.77 -30.56
CA TYR A 735 -29.90 -4.95 -30.23
C TYR A 735 -28.75 -4.69 -29.26
N ALA A 736 -28.10 -3.52 -29.28
CA ALA A 736 -27.07 -3.22 -28.26
C ALA A 736 -27.69 -3.05 -26.88
N LEU A 737 -28.85 -2.39 -26.79
CA LEU A 737 -29.60 -2.31 -25.53
C LEU A 737 -29.95 -3.69 -24.98
N ARG A 738 -30.26 -4.65 -25.83
CA ARG A 738 -30.55 -6.04 -25.43
C ARG A 738 -29.30 -6.82 -25.00
N LEU A 739 -28.16 -6.59 -25.63
CA LEU A 739 -26.92 -7.34 -25.39
C LEU A 739 -26.16 -6.88 -24.14
N PHE A 740 -26.23 -5.59 -23.82
CA PHE A 740 -25.37 -4.95 -22.82
C PHE A 740 -26.14 -4.41 -21.60
N ALA A 741 -27.37 -4.88 -21.34
CA ALA A 741 -28.16 -4.54 -20.16
C ALA A 741 -27.65 -5.16 -18.84
N THR A 742 -26.49 -5.82 -18.84
CA THR A 742 -25.88 -6.46 -17.66
C THR A 742 -24.88 -5.51 -16.97
N PRO A 743 -24.75 -5.52 -15.62
CA PRO A 743 -23.90 -4.56 -14.91
C PRO A 743 -22.41 -4.76 -15.25
N GLY A 744 -21.75 -3.72 -15.76
CA GLY A 744 -20.29 -3.68 -15.97
C GLY A 744 -19.77 -3.45 -17.40
N LYS A 745 -20.65 -3.30 -18.42
CA LYS A 745 -20.24 -3.07 -19.83
C LYS A 745 -20.91 -1.84 -20.49
N SER A 746 -21.39 -0.84 -19.74
CA SER A 746 -22.33 0.20 -20.21
C SER A 746 -21.73 1.41 -20.95
N GLY A 747 -20.41 1.61 -20.92
CA GLY A 747 -19.80 2.88 -21.36
C GLY A 747 -20.00 3.25 -22.84
N ILE A 748 -20.11 2.26 -23.74
CA ILE A 748 -20.31 2.48 -25.18
C ILE A 748 -21.75 2.89 -25.51
N ILE A 749 -22.71 2.34 -24.78
CA ILE A 749 -24.14 2.55 -25.05
C ILE A 749 -24.59 3.92 -24.56
N ASP A 750 -24.01 4.44 -23.48
CA ASP A 750 -24.41 5.73 -22.94
C ASP A 750 -24.06 6.89 -23.87
N THR A 751 -22.88 6.87 -24.50
CA THR A 751 -22.48 7.84 -25.52
C THR A 751 -23.35 7.74 -26.78
N TRP A 752 -23.79 6.53 -27.11
CA TRP A 752 -24.56 6.24 -28.32
C TRP A 752 -26.07 6.51 -28.20
N LEU A 753 -26.69 6.19 -27.05
CA LEU A 753 -28.09 6.49 -26.75
C LEU A 753 -28.36 7.99 -26.56
N LYS A 754 -27.35 8.73 -26.09
CA LYS A 754 -27.40 10.18 -25.94
C LYS A 754 -27.69 10.88 -27.28
N ASN A 755 -27.15 10.34 -28.38
CA ASN A 755 -27.36 10.87 -29.73
C ASN A 755 -28.70 10.40 -30.37
N THR A 756 -29.32 9.32 -29.89
CA THR A 756 -30.60 8.82 -30.43
C THR A 756 -31.82 9.56 -29.88
N SER A 757 -31.76 10.08 -28.66
CA SER A 757 -32.85 10.89 -28.07
C SER A 757 -32.91 12.31 -28.61
N GLN A 758 -31.79 12.86 -29.10
CA GLN A 758 -31.70 14.23 -29.59
C GLN A 758 -32.35 14.44 -30.96
N GLU A 759 -32.52 13.40 -31.77
CA GLU A 759 -32.87 13.60 -33.17
C GLU A 759 -34.32 13.32 -33.57
N ASN A 760 -35.17 12.57 -32.83
CA ASN A 760 -36.55 12.30 -33.32
C ASN A 760 -37.57 11.62 -32.35
N ASN A 761 -37.61 11.93 -31.04
CA ASN A 761 -38.71 11.55 -30.12
C ASN A 761 -39.28 10.10 -30.27
N PHE A 762 -38.40 9.11 -30.49
CA PHE A 762 -38.71 7.70 -30.83
C PHE A 762 -39.60 7.46 -32.09
N GLN A 763 -39.86 8.49 -32.89
CA GLN A 763 -40.70 8.49 -34.10
C GLN A 763 -42.14 7.99 -33.87
N LEU A 764 -42.71 8.25 -32.69
CA LEU A 764 -44.08 7.89 -32.35
C LEU A 764 -45.05 9.01 -32.78
N ASN A 765 -46.22 8.64 -33.30
CA ASN A 765 -47.28 9.62 -33.56
C ASN A 765 -47.95 10.07 -32.25
N GLN A 766 -48.75 11.14 -32.30
CA GLN A 766 -49.30 11.76 -31.09
C GLN A 766 -50.18 10.80 -30.24
N LYS A 767 -50.89 9.87 -30.87
CA LYS A 767 -51.67 8.83 -30.17
C LYS A 767 -50.76 7.78 -29.51
N GLN A 768 -49.71 7.34 -30.19
CA GLN A 768 -48.72 6.40 -29.66
C GLN A 768 -47.91 7.01 -28.52
N TRP A 769 -47.60 8.30 -28.58
CA TRP A 769 -46.92 9.00 -27.50
C TRP A 769 -47.76 9.05 -26.22
N GLN A 770 -49.06 9.34 -26.35
CA GLN A 770 -49.98 9.31 -25.20
C GLN A 770 -50.09 7.91 -24.61
N LYS A 771 -50.13 6.86 -25.44
CA LYS A 771 -50.17 5.47 -24.98
C LYS A 771 -48.88 5.08 -24.24
N LEU A 772 -47.70 5.39 -24.80
CA LEU A 772 -46.42 5.18 -24.12
C LEU A 772 -46.40 5.89 -22.76
N TYR A 773 -46.78 7.16 -22.72
CA TYR A 773 -46.75 7.93 -21.48
C TYR A 773 -47.72 7.34 -20.42
N GLN A 774 -48.86 6.75 -20.83
CA GLN A 774 -49.77 6.03 -19.93
C GLN A 774 -49.16 4.73 -19.36
N GLU A 775 -48.41 3.98 -20.16
CA GLU A 775 -47.80 2.70 -19.77
C GLU A 775 -46.55 2.86 -18.88
N LEU A 776 -45.87 4.02 -18.93
CA LEU A 776 -44.69 4.28 -18.10
C LEU A 776 -45.03 4.60 -16.65
N THR A 777 -44.19 4.14 -15.72
CA THR A 777 -44.28 4.47 -14.29
C THR A 777 -43.90 5.93 -14.00
N PRO A 778 -44.29 6.51 -12.84
CA PRO A 778 -43.92 7.88 -12.48
C PRO A 778 -42.40 8.15 -12.45
N LEU A 779 -41.62 7.15 -12.02
CA LEU A 779 -40.16 7.22 -12.04
C LEU A 779 -39.63 7.23 -13.47
N GLN A 780 -40.15 6.34 -14.31
CA GLN A 780 -39.76 6.24 -15.72
C GLN A 780 -40.10 7.50 -16.52
N ARG A 781 -41.26 8.13 -16.28
CA ARG A 781 -41.64 9.41 -16.90
C ARG A 781 -40.66 10.53 -16.53
N LYS A 782 -40.25 10.62 -15.26
CA LYS A 782 -39.23 11.58 -14.81
C LYS A 782 -37.86 11.32 -15.45
N ILE A 783 -37.45 10.07 -15.57
CA ILE A 783 -36.21 9.70 -16.28
C ILE A 783 -36.31 10.10 -17.76
N LEU A 784 -37.46 9.85 -18.41
CA LEU A 784 -37.70 10.24 -19.80
C LEU A 784 -37.62 11.76 -20.03
N GLU A 785 -38.25 12.55 -19.17
CA GLU A 785 -38.19 14.01 -19.25
C GLU A 785 -36.78 14.56 -19.02
N LEU A 786 -36.04 13.98 -18.07
CA LEU A 786 -34.67 14.41 -17.80
C LEU A 786 -33.70 13.99 -18.92
N ARG A 787 -33.94 12.84 -19.57
CA ARG A 787 -33.19 12.42 -20.77
C ARG A 787 -33.51 13.29 -21.98
N GLN A 788 -34.76 13.70 -22.19
CA GLN A 788 -35.13 14.68 -23.22
C GLN A 788 -34.41 16.03 -23.04
N LYS A 789 -34.13 16.41 -21.78
CA LYS A 789 -33.30 17.58 -21.44
C LYS A 789 -31.79 17.32 -21.53
N SER A 790 -31.37 16.25 -22.22
CA SER A 790 -29.98 15.87 -22.45
C SER A 790 -29.13 15.59 -21.19
N LYS A 791 -29.77 15.26 -20.06
CA LYS A 791 -29.02 14.89 -18.84
C LYS A 791 -28.46 13.47 -18.94
N SER A 792 -27.24 13.27 -18.43
CA SER A 792 -26.60 11.95 -18.40
C SER A 792 -27.26 11.04 -17.35
N ILE A 793 -27.02 9.73 -17.46
CA ILE A 793 -27.60 8.73 -16.56
C ILE A 793 -27.08 8.89 -15.13
N GLU A 794 -25.82 9.31 -14.98
CA GLU A 794 -25.18 9.61 -13.71
C GLU A 794 -25.84 10.84 -13.06
N VAL A 795 -26.09 11.90 -13.84
CA VAL A 795 -26.75 13.12 -13.36
C VAL A 795 -28.21 12.84 -12.97
N ILE A 796 -28.92 12.02 -13.75
CA ILE A 796 -30.29 11.61 -13.44
C ILE A 796 -30.31 10.75 -12.18
N GLY A 797 -29.33 9.86 -11.99
CA GLY A 797 -29.17 9.05 -10.79
C GLY A 797 -28.94 9.91 -9.55
N GLN A 798 -28.09 10.92 -9.65
CA GLN A 798 -27.86 11.88 -8.58
C GLN A 798 -29.11 12.72 -8.27
N GLN A 799 -29.83 13.22 -9.28
CA GLN A 799 -31.04 14.04 -9.08
C GLN A 799 -32.21 13.24 -8.51
N LEU A 800 -32.37 11.99 -8.94
CA LEU A 800 -33.44 11.10 -8.48
C LEU A 800 -33.03 10.25 -7.27
N LYS A 801 -31.79 10.40 -6.78
CA LYS A 801 -31.17 9.63 -5.69
C LYS A 801 -31.24 8.11 -5.89
N ILE A 802 -31.08 7.66 -7.13
CA ILE A 802 -31.04 6.23 -7.50
C ILE A 802 -29.73 5.91 -8.20
N LYS A 803 -29.27 4.67 -8.11
CA LYS A 803 -27.95 4.28 -8.65
C LYS A 803 -27.94 4.45 -10.18
N PRO A 804 -26.83 4.89 -10.80
CA PRO A 804 -26.74 5.08 -12.26
C PRO A 804 -27.14 3.82 -13.06
N ASN A 805 -26.71 2.65 -12.61
CA ASN A 805 -27.11 1.38 -13.22
C ASN A 805 -28.63 1.14 -13.15
N GLN A 806 -29.29 1.61 -12.09
CA GLN A 806 -30.74 1.51 -11.95
C GLN A 806 -31.46 2.48 -12.89
N VAL A 807 -30.94 3.71 -13.07
CA VAL A 807 -31.44 4.65 -14.08
C VAL A 807 -31.28 4.08 -15.48
N MET A 808 -30.14 3.47 -15.78
CA MET A 808 -29.87 2.83 -17.07
C MET A 808 -30.82 1.66 -17.34
N ASN A 809 -31.10 0.83 -16.33
CA ASN A 809 -32.07 -0.25 -16.43
C ASN A 809 -33.48 0.27 -16.70
N GLU A 810 -33.94 1.30 -15.97
CA GLU A 810 -35.25 1.92 -16.20
C GLU A 810 -35.33 2.64 -17.56
N TRP A 811 -34.24 3.26 -18.00
CA TRP A 811 -34.13 3.86 -19.33
C TRP A 811 -34.25 2.82 -20.45
N THR A 812 -33.67 1.65 -20.23
CA THR A 812 -33.78 0.50 -21.14
C THR A 812 -35.23 0.02 -21.23
N VAL A 813 -35.95 -0.06 -20.11
CA VAL A 813 -37.38 -0.42 -20.08
C VAL A 813 -38.23 0.61 -20.84
N ILE A 814 -37.99 1.92 -20.62
CA ILE A 814 -38.70 3.00 -21.34
C ILE A 814 -38.53 2.86 -22.85
N TYR A 815 -37.29 2.63 -23.30
CA TYR A 815 -36.98 2.49 -24.72
C TYR A 815 -37.66 1.26 -25.34
N LEU A 816 -37.67 0.11 -24.63
CA LEU A 816 -38.32 -1.11 -25.12
C LEU A 816 -39.84 -0.96 -25.19
N THR A 817 -40.48 -0.34 -24.20
CA THR A 817 -41.93 -0.05 -24.20
C THR A 817 -42.30 0.88 -25.36
N ALA A 818 -41.47 1.90 -25.66
CA ALA A 818 -41.68 2.78 -26.80
C ALA A 818 -41.69 2.01 -28.14
N GLN A 819 -40.85 0.98 -28.29
CA GLN A 819 -40.81 0.16 -29.50
C GLN A 819 -42.01 -0.81 -29.62
N VAL A 820 -42.54 -1.32 -28.50
CA VAL A 820 -43.75 -2.15 -28.49
C VAL A 820 -44.96 -1.34 -28.94
N VAL A 821 -45.17 -0.16 -28.35
CA VAL A 821 -46.27 0.77 -28.72
C VAL A 821 -46.19 1.22 -30.18
N LYS A 822 -44.96 1.32 -30.75
CA LYS A 822 -44.74 1.61 -32.19
C LYS A 822 -45.22 0.46 -33.08
N ASN A 823 -45.02 -0.80 -32.65
CA ASN A 823 -45.30 -1.99 -33.45
C ASN A 823 -46.75 -2.51 -33.33
N GLU A 824 -47.48 -2.16 -32.27
CA GLU A 824 -48.91 -2.50 -32.13
C GLU A 824 -49.85 -1.72 -33.08
N GLY A 825 -49.34 -0.71 -33.78
CA GLY A 825 -50.07 0.09 -34.77
C GLY A 825 -49.79 -0.29 -36.23
N LYS A 826 -49.19 -1.45 -36.49
CA LYS A 826 -48.91 -1.99 -37.83
C LYS A 826 -49.82 -3.14 -38.20
#